data_AF-A0AA88GHI4-F1
#
_entry.id   AF-A0AA88GHI4-F1
#
_cell.length_a   1.000
_cell.length_b   1.000
_cell.length_c   1.000
_cell.angle_alpha   90.00
_cell.angle_beta   90.00
_cell.angle_gamma   90.00
#
_symmetry.space_group_name_H-M   'P 1'
#
loop_
_entity.id
_entity.type
_entity.pdbx_description
1 polymer ?
#
loop_
_entity_poly.entity_id
_entity_poly.type
_entity_poly.pdbx_seq_one_letter_code
_entity_poly.pdbx_strand_id
1 'polypeptide(L)'
;MASSSFIINNDDEYYIRVLENNSSIPLQRTQFQSGTELFQKKQYDRAIDLLSQCLNQFQTERILLEDLDGHNSSFIQLSSSNWKQIAALVDKSSLELVAKVLITRGLCFYNSTLSSSLSESDRELKFQKAIHDFNNVCQHFKLYKKLYFAENEYEYLLYKDWEALNLFLSSMKAHFLEARCLQQMKERSPLRLSNGGDDELSSSPTLETAITCFSEAISMAKDLKQHLDIVANVNNCTATLEQLPQYFLNRGLCYNDIASYELAISDFTTLISMTEKESSSSSLTQAKKQSQLLIAYHNRGIAHASERHYNEAIEDFTIAISCFNSFTENSSEKKQNLENYVQTLNQRARILQKYIADHIFECKSSKDEKLTSKIVKYKKMACDDYDLVIKLNPSNTYPYRFNASQLLILVANSMDHFRPKQEIEESYLKAIPHLKDCISQKPSFFKLYLDLARCLQKTNQNKNSEELVNLYDKSIQLMETEIEGKWISKTQKANIYFERGVLNNKLPDKADQSISDFTKAISFNSEFTDAYFNRALIYYLKKKKFDLSMQDLRKVVEINPNDIEAHLEIVMISVELRKFEDAKKVLQTILELDPDNAIALNYMEHLRNHTESEISSRSHVMREEHAFDEDMEAQKKKKGTSDKSLKNLFKRKDSKSREEKDPSEEHEQSSNGKKLFFDPNFPPGTKSLLGTGNLAEFQLPAHIKNLETGIVWLRPHEIAGVTKPSLFVDGHDFGDVMQGALGNCWIMSGFSIVANYPHLMKKIILESKCDPSIGKYTFCFFKEGESKQVVIDDLIPCDALSRSYLFSCSRDSNELWVPLLEKAYASLYGNYYALMGGHLKDSLVDLTGGIPFTCKVSSQNIEEIWNLVCSLPKQNTDLTRCKSIKLMGARSETSASDFTGIINFHAYAIIEAIELPSHLTNGKRVRLIKMKNPWANSTEWRGDWSDSSSLWTPELRKFVGNQFNTQDGIFFMSLEYFAVQWNLIEGVEVFNPSNWSQYITRGFFDANIRSDNDWTADLLEETQFLIENPTDNNRIIISLAQFDTRYDYDKKNTDSCIAIHLLQYDKPFAGRNSSRINKIQKKSILVQNEYMEDREVVIDKVLPAGTYVAIPHEYFTTNCADAECGSYTLRIVSEKKVNIFELKP
;
A
#
# COMPACT_ATOMS: atom_id res chain seq x y z
N MET A 1 -29.86 -4.35 61.50
CA MET A 1 -28.86 -3.39 60.99
C MET A 1 -27.76 -4.17 60.29
N ALA A 2 -27.37 -3.68 59.10
CA ALA A 2 -26.24 -4.03 58.23
C ALA A 2 -26.09 -5.51 57.81
N SER A 3 -26.41 -5.95 56.58
CA SER A 3 -25.94 -5.58 55.22
C SER A 3 -24.47 -5.91 54.94
N SER A 4 -24.22 -7.01 54.22
CA SER A 4 -23.28 -7.02 53.10
C SER A 4 -23.60 -8.19 52.16
N SER A 5 -23.97 -7.82 50.95
CA SER A 5 -24.23 -8.64 49.77
C SER A 5 -22.92 -9.06 49.11
N PHE A 6 -22.75 -10.35 48.82
CA PHE A 6 -21.73 -10.83 47.88
C PHE A 6 -22.38 -11.22 46.54
N ILE A 7 -21.80 -10.67 45.49
CA ILE A 7 -22.16 -10.79 44.07
C ILE A 7 -21.62 -12.12 43.54
N ILE A 8 -22.46 -12.84 42.80
CA ILE A 8 -22.12 -14.04 42.03
C ILE A 8 -21.64 -13.55 40.66
N ASN A 9 -20.37 -13.80 40.33
CA ASN A 9 -19.84 -13.67 38.97
C ASN A 9 -20.21 -14.94 38.19
N ASN A 10 -20.98 -14.77 37.11
CA ASN A 10 -21.18 -15.79 36.08
C ASN A 10 -20.13 -15.55 34.98
N ASP A 11 -18.98 -16.21 35.10
CA ASP A 11 -17.95 -16.28 34.06
C ASP A 11 -18.27 -17.47 33.12
N ASP A 12 -18.96 -17.21 32.02
CA ASP A 12 -19.04 -18.12 30.86
C ASP A 12 -18.40 -17.46 29.63
N GLU A 13 -17.07 -17.50 29.57
CA GLU A 13 -16.28 -17.44 28.32
C GLU A 13 -14.89 -18.05 28.59
N TYR A 14 -14.69 -19.33 28.28
CA TYR A 14 -13.34 -19.93 28.27
C TYR A 14 -13.18 -20.87 27.06
N TYR A 15 -12.39 -20.43 26.08
CA TYR A 15 -11.69 -21.33 25.16
C TYR A 15 -10.21 -21.42 25.58
N ILE A 16 -9.80 -22.64 25.94
CA ILE A 16 -8.45 -23.26 25.86
C ILE A 16 -7.24 -22.37 26.17
N ARG A 17 -6.69 -22.51 27.39
CA ARG A 17 -5.27 -22.89 27.67
C ARG A 17 -5.02 -22.96 29.18
N VAL A 18 -4.52 -24.10 29.66
CA VAL A 18 -3.42 -24.31 30.62
C VAL A 18 -3.52 -25.75 31.12
N LEU A 19 -2.51 -26.58 30.84
CA LEU A 19 -1.88 -27.54 31.77
C LEU A 19 -0.80 -28.34 31.02
N GLU A 20 0.40 -27.75 30.92
CA GLU A 20 1.66 -28.49 30.85
C GLU A 20 2.64 -27.78 31.79
N ASN A 21 2.86 -28.33 32.99
CA ASN A 21 4.15 -28.93 33.33
C ASN A 21 4.28 -29.33 34.81
N ASN A 22 4.81 -30.55 34.97
CA ASN A 22 5.60 -31.08 36.08
C ASN A 22 4.90 -31.58 37.36
N SER A 23 4.63 -32.89 37.30
CA SER A 23 5.15 -33.95 38.19
C SER A 23 5.27 -33.69 39.70
N SER A 24 4.71 -34.67 40.42
CA SER A 24 5.05 -35.16 41.77
C SER A 24 4.58 -34.34 42.98
N ILE A 25 3.45 -34.78 43.55
CA ILE A 25 3.13 -35.06 44.99
C ILE A 25 1.66 -34.72 45.27
N PRO A 26 0.93 -35.56 46.04
CA PRO A 26 -0.52 -35.72 45.95
C PRO A 26 -1.28 -34.80 46.91
N LEU A 27 -2.21 -33.99 46.39
CA LEU A 27 -3.10 -33.19 47.21
C LEU A 27 -4.35 -34.00 47.61
N GLN A 28 -4.43 -34.21 48.91
CA GLN A 28 -5.45 -34.93 49.64
C GLN A 28 -6.85 -34.30 49.50
N ARG A 29 -7.86 -35.18 49.59
CA ARG A 29 -9.25 -34.89 49.90
C ARG A 29 -9.41 -33.90 51.05
N THR A 30 -10.10 -32.77 50.81
CA THR A 30 -11.00 -32.01 51.73
C THR A 30 -11.32 -30.67 51.05
N GLN A 31 -12.53 -30.10 50.97
CA GLN A 31 -13.88 -30.36 51.50
C GLN A 31 -14.88 -29.66 50.54
N PHE A 32 -15.67 -30.41 49.77
CA PHE A 32 -17.00 -29.95 49.36
C PHE A 32 -17.98 -30.54 50.38
N GLN A 33 -18.57 -29.69 51.22
CA GLN A 33 -19.72 -30.05 52.04
C GLN A 33 -20.78 -28.96 51.92
N SER A 34 -21.85 -29.23 51.16
CA SER A 34 -23.15 -28.60 51.36
C SER A 34 -24.24 -29.65 51.16
N GLY A 35 -25.28 -29.63 52.02
CA GLY A 35 -26.28 -30.69 52.19
C GLY A 35 -27.12 -31.05 50.95
N THR A 36 -26.98 -30.30 49.85
CA THR A 36 -27.64 -30.52 48.56
C THR A 36 -27.10 -31.75 47.82
N GLU A 37 -25.80 -32.04 47.94
CA GLU A 37 -25.18 -33.23 47.33
C GLU A 37 -25.57 -34.53 48.02
N LEU A 38 -25.86 -34.52 49.32
CA LEU A 38 -26.33 -35.73 50.02
C LEU A 38 -27.75 -36.12 49.57
N PHE A 39 -28.56 -35.12 49.18
CA PHE A 39 -29.89 -35.30 48.63
C PHE A 39 -29.82 -35.81 47.18
N GLN A 40 -28.93 -35.25 46.35
CA GLN A 40 -28.68 -35.71 44.98
C GLN A 40 -28.03 -37.09 44.92
N LYS A 41 -27.08 -37.40 45.81
CA LYS A 41 -26.43 -38.72 45.91
C LYS A 41 -27.41 -39.80 46.36
N LYS A 42 -28.29 -39.52 47.33
CA LYS A 42 -29.38 -40.44 47.72
C LYS A 42 -30.36 -40.72 46.58
N GLN A 43 -30.64 -39.73 45.74
CA GLN A 43 -31.45 -39.91 44.55
C GLN A 43 -30.71 -40.69 43.46
N TYR A 44 -29.41 -40.43 43.27
CA TYR A 44 -28.52 -41.18 42.36
C TYR A 44 -28.40 -42.67 42.75
N ASP A 45 -28.12 -42.95 44.01
CA ASP A 45 -27.97 -44.31 44.54
C ASP A 45 -29.30 -45.06 44.44
N ARG A 46 -30.43 -44.37 44.71
CA ARG A 46 -31.78 -44.92 44.54
C ARG A 46 -32.12 -45.24 43.08
N ALA A 47 -31.67 -44.42 42.12
CA ALA A 47 -31.85 -44.68 40.69
C ALA A 47 -31.02 -45.89 40.21
N ILE A 48 -29.80 -46.04 40.74
CA ILE A 48 -28.93 -47.21 40.46
C ILE A 48 -29.50 -48.48 41.08
N ASP A 49 -30.04 -48.41 42.30
CA ASP A 49 -30.73 -49.54 42.96
C ASP A 49 -31.97 -49.98 42.19
N LEU A 50 -32.79 -49.03 41.71
CA LEU A 50 -33.97 -49.30 40.88
C LEU A 50 -33.61 -49.96 39.55
N LEU A 51 -32.55 -49.48 38.89
CA LEU A 51 -32.01 -50.09 37.67
C LEU A 51 -31.51 -51.51 37.94
N SER A 52 -30.80 -51.72 39.05
CA SER A 52 -30.25 -53.03 39.44
C SER A 52 -31.34 -54.03 39.85
N GLN A 53 -32.41 -53.58 40.51
CA GLN A 53 -33.57 -54.40 40.86
C GLN A 53 -34.37 -54.83 39.63
N CYS A 54 -34.57 -53.92 38.66
CA CYS A 54 -35.23 -54.25 37.39
C CYS A 54 -34.40 -55.24 36.56
N LEU A 55 -33.08 -55.06 36.52
CA LEU A 55 -32.14 -55.95 35.83
C LEU A 55 -32.09 -57.36 36.43
N ASN A 56 -32.23 -57.50 37.75
CA ASN A 56 -32.28 -58.81 38.41
C ASN A 56 -33.59 -59.60 38.16
N GLN A 57 -34.67 -58.94 37.73
CA GLN A 57 -35.99 -59.54 37.55
C GLN A 57 -36.15 -60.24 36.19
N PHE A 58 -35.38 -59.82 35.19
CA PHE A 58 -35.29 -60.47 33.88
C PHE A 58 -34.02 -61.33 33.92
N GLN A 59 -34.14 -62.65 34.03
CA GLN A 59 -33.02 -63.61 34.06
C GLN A 59 -32.21 -63.60 32.73
N THR A 60 -31.53 -62.50 32.46
CA THR A 60 -30.50 -62.34 31.44
C THR A 60 -29.21 -62.10 32.18
N GLU A 61 -28.41 -63.16 32.25
CA GLU A 61 -27.02 -63.28 32.74
C GLU A 61 -26.62 -62.40 33.94
N ARG A 62 -26.48 -63.05 35.10
CA ARG A 62 -25.78 -62.55 36.27
C ARG A 62 -24.41 -61.99 35.86
N ILE A 63 -24.27 -60.67 36.00
CA ILE A 63 -23.03 -59.92 35.89
C ILE A 63 -22.10 -60.32 37.04
N LEU A 64 -20.85 -60.67 36.74
CA LEU A 64 -19.78 -60.61 37.74
C LEU A 64 -19.23 -59.18 37.74
N LEU A 65 -19.69 -58.40 38.71
CA LEU A 65 -19.04 -57.21 39.22
C LEU A 65 -17.86 -57.69 40.06
N GLU A 66 -16.63 -57.56 39.58
CA GLU A 66 -15.47 -57.51 40.48
C GLU A 66 -14.30 -56.74 39.84
N ASP A 67 -13.84 -55.78 40.63
CA ASP A 67 -12.59 -55.02 40.64
C ASP A 67 -12.30 -53.91 39.61
N LEU A 68 -12.58 -52.69 40.09
CA LEU A 68 -11.73 -51.51 40.10
C LEU A 68 -10.22 -51.84 39.91
N ASP A 69 -9.73 -51.77 38.69
CA ASP A 69 -8.54 -51.01 38.28
C ASP A 69 -8.08 -51.46 36.89
N GLY A 70 -8.02 -50.51 35.95
CA GLY A 70 -7.26 -50.64 34.70
C GLY A 70 -7.80 -51.61 33.65
N HIS A 71 -8.17 -51.06 32.49
CA HIS A 71 -8.29 -51.76 31.21
C HIS A 71 -9.29 -52.94 31.11
N ASN A 72 -10.50 -52.58 30.66
CA ASN A 72 -11.52 -53.35 29.91
C ASN A 72 -12.90 -53.23 30.57
N SER A 73 -13.76 -52.40 30.00
CA SER A 73 -15.19 -52.39 30.32
C SER A 73 -15.99 -53.00 29.16
N SER A 74 -16.38 -54.26 29.33
CA SER A 74 -17.44 -54.91 28.55
C SER A 74 -18.79 -54.28 28.92
N PHE A 75 -19.56 -53.84 27.92
CA PHE A 75 -20.84 -53.13 28.10
C PHE A 75 -22.05 -54.05 27.95
N ILE A 76 -23.06 -53.80 28.77
CA ILE A 76 -24.35 -54.50 28.78
C ILE A 76 -25.21 -53.97 27.62
N GLN A 77 -25.60 -54.85 26.70
CA GLN A 77 -26.51 -54.54 25.61
C GLN A 77 -27.95 -54.85 26.04
N LEU A 78 -28.75 -53.83 26.40
CA LEU A 78 -30.19 -54.01 26.63
C LEU A 78 -30.97 -53.60 25.38
N SER A 79 -31.70 -54.55 24.81
CA SER A 79 -32.56 -54.31 23.64
C SER A 79 -33.74 -53.38 23.96
N SER A 80 -34.30 -52.72 22.94
CA SER A 80 -35.46 -51.84 23.06
C SER A 80 -36.72 -52.52 23.64
N SER A 81 -36.78 -53.85 23.59
CA SER A 81 -37.84 -54.65 24.23
C SER A 81 -37.72 -54.67 25.75
N ASN A 82 -36.50 -54.72 26.29
CA ASN A 82 -36.26 -54.76 27.73
C ASN A 82 -36.63 -53.43 28.39
N TRP A 83 -36.44 -52.31 27.68
CA TRP A 83 -36.78 -50.97 28.17
C TRP A 83 -38.28 -50.70 28.25
N LYS A 84 -39.08 -51.26 27.34
CA LYS A 84 -40.55 -51.20 27.46
C LYS A 84 -41.05 -51.93 28.71
N GLN A 85 -40.37 -53.00 29.10
CA GLN A 85 -40.72 -53.78 30.29
C GLN A 85 -40.27 -53.08 31.58
N ILE A 86 -39.10 -52.43 31.59
CA ILE A 86 -38.63 -51.58 32.70
C ILE A 86 -39.56 -50.36 32.89
N ALA A 87 -39.95 -49.69 31.80
CA ALA A 87 -40.86 -48.54 31.85
C ALA A 87 -42.28 -48.89 32.34
N ALA A 88 -42.68 -50.16 32.24
CA ALA A 88 -43.94 -50.66 32.79
C ALA A 88 -43.87 -51.00 34.30
N LEU A 89 -42.68 -51.09 34.89
CA LEU A 89 -42.45 -51.55 36.27
C LEU A 89 -42.03 -50.44 37.24
N VAL A 90 -41.74 -49.23 36.75
CA VAL A 90 -41.14 -48.13 37.53
C VAL A 90 -42.00 -46.86 37.44
N ASP A 91 -42.19 -46.13 38.54
CA ASP A 91 -43.01 -44.91 38.56
C ASP A 91 -42.37 -43.74 37.79
N LYS A 92 -43.20 -42.82 37.30
CA LYS A 92 -42.84 -41.70 36.40
C LYS A 92 -41.68 -40.84 36.93
N SER A 93 -41.63 -40.60 38.25
CA SER A 93 -40.60 -39.82 38.94
C SER A 93 -39.24 -40.54 38.97
N SER A 94 -39.26 -41.85 39.12
CA SER A 94 -38.06 -42.69 39.09
C SER A 94 -37.48 -42.81 37.67
N LEU A 95 -38.34 -42.83 36.65
CA LEU A 95 -37.91 -42.83 35.23
C LEU A 95 -37.25 -41.51 34.81
N GLU A 96 -37.79 -40.39 35.30
CA GLU A 96 -37.24 -39.05 35.10
C GLU A 96 -35.86 -38.89 35.76
N LEU A 97 -35.70 -39.44 36.96
CA LEU A 97 -34.44 -39.43 37.69
C LEU A 97 -33.36 -40.26 36.98
N VAL A 98 -33.72 -41.43 36.42
CA VAL A 98 -32.81 -42.25 35.61
C VAL A 98 -32.37 -41.50 34.35
N ALA A 99 -33.26 -40.77 33.67
CA ALA A 99 -32.92 -39.96 32.50
C ALA A 99 -31.93 -38.81 32.84
N LYS A 100 -32.19 -38.07 33.93
CA LYS A 100 -31.32 -36.99 34.43
C LYS A 100 -29.90 -37.50 34.77
N VAL A 101 -29.81 -38.69 35.37
CA VAL A 101 -28.55 -39.36 35.72
C VAL A 101 -27.73 -39.75 34.48
N LEU A 102 -28.39 -40.30 33.46
CA LEU A 102 -27.73 -40.73 32.21
C LEU A 102 -27.21 -39.54 31.39
N ILE A 103 -27.98 -38.45 31.32
CA ILE A 103 -27.57 -37.19 30.65
C ILE A 103 -26.37 -36.58 31.36
N THR A 104 -26.40 -36.50 32.69
CA THR A 104 -25.29 -35.97 33.50
C THR A 104 -24.02 -36.82 33.36
N ARG A 105 -24.18 -38.14 33.28
CA ARG A 105 -23.04 -39.06 33.09
C ARG A 105 -22.41 -38.94 31.70
N GLY A 106 -23.19 -38.68 30.65
CA GLY A 106 -22.69 -38.33 29.32
C GLY A 106 -21.86 -37.04 29.31
N LEU A 107 -22.31 -36.01 30.05
CA LEU A 107 -21.58 -34.74 30.21
C LEU A 107 -20.26 -34.91 30.98
N CYS A 108 -20.21 -35.73 32.03
CA CYS A 108 -18.96 -36.03 32.74
C CYS A 108 -17.96 -36.79 31.85
N PHE A 109 -18.43 -37.65 30.94
CA PHE A 109 -17.58 -38.40 30.01
C PHE A 109 -17.03 -37.50 28.88
N TYR A 110 -17.81 -36.52 28.39
CA TYR A 110 -17.39 -35.46 27.46
C TYR A 110 -16.20 -34.64 28.01
N ASN A 111 -16.25 -34.24 29.27
CA ASN A 111 -15.14 -33.52 29.90
C ASN A 111 -13.87 -34.38 30.05
N SER A 112 -14.01 -35.71 30.12
CA SER A 112 -12.87 -36.65 30.17
C SER A 112 -12.25 -36.95 28.79
N THR A 113 -12.95 -36.61 27.70
CA THR A 113 -12.51 -36.87 26.31
C THR A 113 -11.61 -35.76 25.75
N LEU A 114 -11.64 -34.57 26.34
CA LEU A 114 -10.85 -33.38 25.97
C LEU A 114 -9.38 -33.42 26.46
N SER A 115 -8.89 -34.53 27.04
CA SER A 115 -7.49 -34.62 27.46
C SER A 115 -6.54 -34.91 26.27
N SER A 116 -5.45 -34.16 26.19
CA SER A 116 -4.60 -34.00 25.00
C SER A 116 -3.63 -35.16 24.68
N SER A 117 -3.67 -36.29 25.39
CA SER A 117 -2.63 -37.33 25.30
C SER A 117 -2.98 -38.57 24.48
N LEU A 118 -4.05 -38.56 23.67
CA LEU A 118 -4.54 -39.76 22.97
C LEU A 118 -4.09 -39.85 21.51
N SER A 119 -3.78 -41.09 21.08
CA SER A 119 -3.41 -41.45 19.71
C SER A 119 -4.56 -41.27 18.72
N GLU A 120 -4.27 -41.20 17.42
CA GLU A 120 -5.28 -40.97 16.37
C GLU A 120 -6.33 -42.10 16.30
N SER A 121 -5.93 -43.36 16.56
CA SER A 121 -6.84 -44.51 16.68
C SER A 121 -7.71 -44.47 17.94
N ASP A 122 -7.18 -43.96 19.06
CA ASP A 122 -7.96 -43.78 20.29
C ASP A 122 -8.99 -42.64 20.17
N ARG A 123 -8.67 -41.62 19.37
CA ARG A 123 -9.61 -40.54 19.03
C ARG A 123 -10.74 -41.07 18.15
N GLU A 124 -10.45 -41.89 17.14
CA GLU A 124 -11.47 -42.54 16.30
C GLU A 124 -12.37 -43.50 17.10
N LEU A 125 -11.80 -44.30 18.02
CA LEU A 125 -12.58 -45.19 18.89
C LEU A 125 -13.47 -44.40 19.86
N LYS A 126 -12.99 -43.26 20.37
CA LYS A 126 -13.79 -42.38 21.22
C LYS A 126 -14.84 -41.59 20.43
N PHE A 127 -14.55 -41.25 19.17
CA PHE A 127 -15.49 -40.64 18.22
C PHE A 127 -16.65 -41.60 17.89
N GLN A 128 -16.34 -42.88 17.66
CA GLN A 128 -17.34 -43.94 17.52
C GLN A 128 -18.23 -44.08 18.76
N LYS A 129 -17.64 -43.99 19.97
CA LYS A 129 -18.38 -44.02 21.23
C LYS A 129 -19.29 -42.80 21.41
N ALA A 130 -18.81 -41.59 21.10
CA ALA A 130 -19.60 -40.37 21.18
C ALA A 130 -20.81 -40.40 20.22
N ILE A 131 -20.61 -40.91 19.00
CA ILE A 131 -21.70 -41.10 18.02
C ILE A 131 -22.71 -42.14 18.50
N HIS A 132 -22.23 -43.25 19.08
CA HIS A 132 -23.10 -44.28 19.65
C HIS A 132 -23.95 -43.74 20.82
N ASP A 133 -23.33 -42.98 21.72
CA ASP A 133 -24.01 -42.40 22.89
C ASP A 133 -24.96 -41.26 22.50
N PHE A 134 -24.62 -40.44 21.50
CA PHE A 134 -25.52 -39.44 20.93
C PHE A 134 -26.75 -40.10 20.30
N ASN A 135 -26.56 -41.17 19.53
CA ASN A 135 -27.66 -41.96 18.99
C ASN A 135 -28.54 -42.56 20.08
N ASN A 136 -27.94 -43.05 21.16
CA ASN A 136 -28.69 -43.50 22.32
C ASN A 136 -29.49 -42.33 22.90
N VAL A 137 -28.91 -41.18 23.22
CA VAL A 137 -29.64 -40.00 23.75
C VAL A 137 -30.79 -39.58 22.83
N CYS A 138 -30.59 -39.59 21.50
CA CYS A 138 -31.63 -39.30 20.52
C CYS A 138 -32.77 -40.32 20.55
N GLN A 139 -32.47 -41.61 20.65
CA GLN A 139 -33.49 -42.66 20.78
C GLN A 139 -34.22 -42.59 22.13
N HIS A 140 -33.52 -42.27 23.22
CA HIS A 140 -34.10 -42.07 24.55
C HIS A 140 -35.01 -40.83 24.59
N PHE A 141 -34.63 -39.73 23.93
CA PHE A 141 -35.48 -38.53 23.78
C PHE A 141 -36.72 -38.81 22.93
N LYS A 142 -36.58 -39.56 21.82
CA LYS A 142 -37.72 -40.02 21.00
C LYS A 142 -38.66 -40.93 21.80
N LEU A 143 -38.14 -41.78 22.69
CA LEU A 143 -38.95 -42.66 23.55
C LEU A 143 -39.61 -41.90 24.71
N TYR A 144 -38.91 -40.95 25.34
CA TYR A 144 -39.46 -40.00 26.30
C TYR A 144 -40.61 -39.19 25.67
N LYS A 145 -40.40 -38.64 24.46
CA LYS A 145 -41.43 -37.98 23.63
C LYS A 145 -42.62 -38.90 23.33
N LYS A 146 -42.43 -40.22 23.26
CA LYS A 146 -43.50 -41.17 22.94
C LYS A 146 -44.27 -41.69 24.16
N LEU A 147 -43.60 -41.90 25.29
CA LEU A 147 -44.20 -42.41 26.53
C LEU A 147 -44.83 -41.31 27.38
N TYR A 148 -44.21 -40.13 27.44
CA TYR A 148 -44.67 -39.03 28.31
C TYR A 148 -45.83 -38.23 27.68
N PHE A 149 -45.98 -38.27 26.35
CA PHE A 149 -47.00 -37.53 25.61
C PHE A 149 -48.19 -38.40 25.16
N ALA A 150 -48.20 -39.70 25.49
CA ALA A 150 -49.31 -40.60 25.18
C ALA A 150 -50.43 -40.56 26.24
N GLU A 151 -50.17 -40.07 27.46
CA GLU A 151 -51.16 -40.03 28.55
C GLU A 151 -51.12 -38.68 29.31
N ASN A 152 -52.05 -37.80 28.92
CA ASN A 152 -52.62 -36.64 29.63
C ASN A 152 -51.80 -35.36 29.94
N GLU A 153 -52.46 -34.26 29.52
CA GLU A 153 -52.43 -32.83 29.90
C GLU A 153 -51.12 -32.03 29.80
N TYR A 154 -51.14 -31.12 28.82
CA TYR A 154 -50.07 -30.27 28.30
C TYR A 154 -49.59 -29.13 29.23
N GLU A 155 -50.15 -28.97 30.43
CA GLU A 155 -50.25 -27.62 31.03
C GLU A 155 -49.29 -27.28 32.18
N TYR A 156 -48.50 -28.20 32.77
CA TYR A 156 -47.85 -27.87 34.06
C TYR A 156 -46.35 -28.12 34.25
N LEU A 157 -45.60 -28.74 33.31
CA LEU A 157 -44.19 -29.14 33.57
C LEU A 157 -43.10 -28.36 32.82
N LEU A 158 -43.40 -27.67 31.72
CA LEU A 158 -42.37 -26.91 30.96
C LEU A 158 -41.81 -25.69 31.73
N TYR A 159 -42.52 -25.23 32.76
CA TYR A 159 -42.06 -24.13 33.63
C TYR A 159 -41.03 -24.59 34.68
N LYS A 160 -40.89 -25.90 34.96
CA LYS A 160 -40.09 -26.39 36.11
C LYS A 160 -38.70 -26.93 35.78
N ASP A 161 -38.42 -27.33 34.53
CA ASP A 161 -37.12 -27.90 34.14
C ASP A 161 -36.52 -27.19 32.90
N TRP A 162 -36.60 -25.85 32.89
CA TRP A 162 -35.92 -24.99 31.92
C TRP A 162 -34.40 -25.22 31.92
N GLU A 163 -33.79 -25.49 33.09
CA GLU A 163 -32.37 -25.85 33.19
C GLU A 163 -32.02 -27.13 32.42
N ALA A 164 -32.88 -28.16 32.48
CA ALA A 164 -32.65 -29.41 31.75
C ALA A 164 -32.78 -29.21 30.23
N LEU A 165 -33.73 -28.38 29.79
CA LEU A 165 -33.90 -28.01 28.39
C LEU A 165 -32.73 -27.13 27.90
N ASN A 166 -32.26 -26.18 28.69
CA ASN A 166 -31.08 -25.36 28.38
C ASN A 166 -29.80 -26.19 28.35
N LEU A 167 -29.60 -27.11 29.30
CA LEU A 167 -28.46 -28.05 29.26
C LEU A 167 -28.50 -28.94 28.01
N PHE A 168 -29.69 -29.41 27.62
CA PHE A 168 -29.87 -30.19 26.40
C PHE A 168 -29.58 -29.38 25.13
N LEU A 169 -30.08 -28.13 25.06
CA LEU A 169 -29.84 -27.21 23.94
C LEU A 169 -28.37 -26.78 23.83
N SER A 170 -27.71 -26.50 24.96
CA SER A 170 -26.27 -26.20 25.02
C SER A 170 -25.41 -27.39 24.61
N SER A 171 -25.80 -28.62 24.99
CA SER A 171 -25.14 -29.85 24.54
C SER A 171 -25.30 -30.06 23.03
N MET A 172 -26.50 -29.87 22.48
CA MET A 172 -26.73 -29.91 21.03
C MET A 172 -25.92 -28.85 20.27
N LYS A 173 -25.81 -27.63 20.82
CA LYS A 173 -25.00 -26.53 20.27
C LYS A 173 -23.52 -26.90 20.16
N ALA A 174 -22.95 -27.52 21.20
CA ALA A 174 -21.56 -27.99 21.20
C ALA A 174 -21.30 -29.05 20.10
N HIS A 175 -22.18 -30.06 20.00
CA HIS A 175 -22.06 -31.12 18.99
C HIS A 175 -22.30 -30.60 17.55
N PHE A 176 -23.19 -29.61 17.37
CA PHE A 176 -23.46 -28.96 16.09
C PHE A 176 -22.26 -28.12 15.59
N LEU A 177 -21.59 -27.39 16.50
CA LEU A 177 -20.37 -26.63 16.21
C LEU A 177 -19.20 -27.55 15.83
N GLU A 178 -19.04 -28.68 16.53
CA GLU A 178 -18.00 -29.67 16.22
C GLU A 178 -18.21 -30.31 14.83
N ALA A 179 -19.44 -30.72 14.51
CA ALA A 179 -19.79 -31.29 13.20
C ALA A 179 -19.57 -30.30 12.04
N ARG A 180 -19.88 -29.00 12.25
CA ARG A 180 -19.70 -27.94 11.25
C ARG A 180 -18.23 -27.59 11.01
N CYS A 181 -17.41 -27.58 12.06
CA CYS A 181 -15.95 -27.42 11.95
C CYS A 181 -15.33 -28.57 11.12
N LEU A 182 -15.79 -29.81 11.34
CA LEU A 182 -15.31 -30.99 10.61
C LEU A 182 -15.77 -31.03 9.15
N GLN A 183 -17.01 -30.61 8.85
CA GLN A 183 -17.49 -30.45 7.48
C GLN A 183 -16.68 -29.40 6.69
N GLN A 184 -16.36 -28.26 7.32
CA GLN A 184 -15.52 -27.22 6.73
C GLN A 184 -14.06 -27.66 6.53
N MET A 185 -13.54 -28.57 7.36
CA MET A 185 -12.23 -29.20 7.15
C MET A 185 -12.22 -30.10 5.90
N LYS A 186 -13.32 -30.81 5.61
CA LYS A 186 -13.47 -31.68 4.42
C LYS A 186 -13.65 -30.87 3.13
N GLU A 187 -14.50 -29.84 3.13
CA GLU A 187 -14.79 -29.01 1.95
C GLU A 187 -13.56 -28.22 1.46
N ARG A 188 -12.57 -27.99 2.34
CA ARG A 188 -11.31 -27.30 2.01
C ARG A 188 -10.17 -28.22 1.60
N SER A 189 -10.40 -29.54 1.54
CA SER A 189 -9.40 -30.54 1.13
C SER A 189 -9.91 -31.47 0.01
N PRO A 190 -10.05 -31.01 -1.25
CA PRO A 190 -10.43 -31.90 -2.36
C PRO A 190 -9.27 -32.75 -2.91
N LEU A 191 -8.01 -32.45 -2.52
CA LEU A 191 -6.80 -32.95 -3.18
C LEU A 191 -5.91 -33.80 -2.26
N ARG A 192 -6.48 -34.88 -1.74
CA ARG A 192 -5.69 -36.08 -1.36
C ARG A 192 -6.37 -37.34 -1.90
N LEU A 193 -6.63 -37.37 -3.20
CA LEU A 193 -6.93 -38.60 -3.95
C LEU A 193 -6.31 -38.48 -5.35
N SER A 194 -4.98 -38.49 -5.41
CA SER A 194 -4.21 -38.97 -6.56
C SER A 194 -2.73 -38.92 -6.22
N ASN A 195 -2.27 -39.92 -5.47
CA ASN A 195 -1.18 -40.79 -5.90
C ASN A 195 -0.73 -41.68 -4.73
N GLY A 196 -1.15 -42.96 -4.82
CA GLY A 196 -0.41 -44.12 -4.30
C GLY A 196 -0.67 -44.53 -2.84
N GLY A 197 -1.57 -45.51 -2.66
CA GLY A 197 -1.54 -46.43 -1.52
C GLY A 197 -2.80 -46.48 -0.67
N ASP A 198 -3.65 -47.45 -0.99
CA ASP A 198 -4.71 -48.11 -0.20
C ASP A 198 -6.05 -47.39 0.10
N ASP A 199 -7.09 -48.04 -0.43
CA ASP A 199 -8.53 -47.79 -0.37
C ASP A 199 -9.17 -48.04 1.01
N GLU A 200 -8.93 -47.21 2.03
CA GLU A 200 -9.66 -47.36 3.32
C GLU A 200 -10.29 -46.11 3.95
N LEU A 201 -10.20 -44.92 3.35
CA LEU A 201 -10.80 -43.70 3.94
C LEU A 201 -12.04 -43.13 3.23
N SER A 202 -12.41 -43.64 2.06
CA SER A 202 -13.62 -43.20 1.35
C SER A 202 -14.91 -43.89 1.82
N SER A 203 -14.81 -44.93 2.65
CA SER A 203 -15.94 -45.72 3.15
C SER A 203 -15.94 -45.86 4.68
N SER A 204 -15.52 -44.83 5.41
CA SER A 204 -15.67 -44.81 6.88
C SER A 204 -17.17 -44.79 7.23
N PRO A 205 -17.73 -45.87 7.84
CA PRO A 205 -19.13 -45.90 8.29
C PRO A 205 -19.40 -44.81 9.33
N THR A 206 -18.36 -44.35 10.02
CA THR A 206 -18.39 -43.28 11.01
C THR A 206 -18.83 -41.95 10.43
N LEU A 207 -18.43 -41.62 9.20
CA LEU A 207 -18.75 -40.35 8.56
C LEU A 207 -20.20 -40.28 8.07
N GLU A 208 -20.70 -41.37 7.52
CA GLU A 208 -22.11 -41.49 7.09
C GLU A 208 -23.05 -41.51 8.31
N THR A 209 -22.60 -42.17 9.39
CA THR A 209 -23.31 -42.15 10.68
C THR A 209 -23.34 -40.74 11.27
N ALA A 210 -22.25 -39.97 11.22
CA ALA A 210 -22.20 -38.59 11.70
C ALA A 210 -23.13 -37.65 10.91
N ILE A 211 -23.19 -37.81 9.57
CA ILE A 211 -24.12 -37.05 8.70
C ILE A 211 -25.58 -37.41 9.00
N THR A 212 -25.85 -38.68 9.30
CA THR A 212 -27.19 -39.15 9.70
C THR A 212 -27.59 -38.58 11.06
N CYS A 213 -26.69 -38.63 12.05
CA CYS A 213 -26.89 -38.01 13.37
C CYS A 213 -27.13 -36.49 13.26
N PHE A 214 -26.40 -35.81 12.38
CA PHE A 214 -26.56 -34.39 12.11
C PHE A 214 -27.93 -34.06 11.49
N SER A 215 -28.38 -34.89 10.56
CA SER A 215 -29.71 -34.77 9.94
C SER A 215 -30.83 -35.01 10.95
N GLU A 216 -30.65 -35.97 11.86
CA GLU A 216 -31.60 -36.23 12.96
C GLU A 216 -31.62 -35.10 14.00
N ALA A 217 -30.47 -34.52 14.35
CA ALA A 217 -30.36 -33.39 15.26
C ALA A 217 -31.07 -32.14 14.70
N ILE A 218 -30.89 -31.86 13.40
CA ILE A 218 -31.62 -30.79 12.69
C ILE A 218 -33.12 -31.08 12.66
N SER A 219 -33.52 -32.33 12.42
CA SER A 219 -34.94 -32.71 12.44
C SER A 219 -35.55 -32.52 13.82
N MET A 220 -34.84 -32.88 14.88
CA MET A 220 -35.32 -32.68 16.26
C MET A 220 -35.37 -31.20 16.64
N ALA A 221 -34.42 -30.38 16.21
CA ALA A 221 -34.46 -28.94 16.40
C ALA A 221 -35.65 -28.29 15.66
N LYS A 222 -35.99 -28.78 14.47
CA LYS A 222 -37.18 -28.36 13.70
C LYS A 222 -38.49 -28.78 14.37
N ASP A 223 -38.56 -30.00 14.91
CA ASP A 223 -39.70 -30.46 15.72
C ASP A 223 -39.85 -29.62 16.99
N LEU A 224 -38.74 -29.31 17.67
CA LEU A 224 -38.73 -28.48 18.89
C LEU A 224 -39.21 -27.05 18.58
N LYS A 225 -38.79 -26.48 17.44
CA LYS A 225 -39.30 -25.21 16.90
C LYS A 225 -40.82 -25.26 16.70
N GLN A 226 -41.33 -26.30 16.05
CA GLN A 226 -42.76 -26.46 15.82
C GLN A 226 -43.54 -26.59 17.14
N HIS A 227 -42.95 -27.22 18.16
CA HIS A 227 -43.54 -27.32 19.49
C HIS A 227 -43.48 -26.01 20.29
N LEU A 228 -42.40 -25.22 20.20
CA LEU A 228 -42.32 -23.88 20.78
C LEU A 228 -43.39 -22.95 20.18
N ASP A 229 -43.66 -23.09 18.87
CA ASP A 229 -44.73 -22.36 18.16
C ASP A 229 -46.14 -22.82 18.60
N ILE A 230 -46.33 -24.11 18.92
CA ILE A 230 -47.60 -24.64 19.46
C ILE A 230 -47.83 -24.16 20.90
N VAL A 231 -46.80 -24.17 21.76
CA VAL A 231 -46.87 -23.64 23.13
C VAL A 231 -47.15 -22.13 23.13
N ALA A 232 -46.61 -21.39 22.15
CA ALA A 232 -46.92 -19.96 21.95
C ALA A 232 -48.39 -19.72 21.59
N ASN A 233 -49.00 -20.61 20.79
CA ASN A 233 -50.42 -20.52 20.44
C ASN A 233 -51.35 -20.92 21.60
N VAL A 234 -50.93 -21.83 22.48
CA VAL A 234 -51.73 -22.25 23.66
C VAL A 234 -51.65 -21.21 24.80
N ASN A 235 -50.50 -20.57 25.02
CA ASN A 235 -50.32 -19.56 26.07
C ASN A 235 -50.97 -18.19 25.78
N ASN A 236 -51.53 -17.99 24.57
CA ASN A 236 -52.37 -16.84 24.24
C ASN A 236 -53.67 -16.75 25.06
N CYS A 237 -53.95 -17.72 25.94
CA CYS A 237 -55.14 -17.69 26.80
C CYS A 237 -54.87 -17.26 28.27
N THR A 238 -53.62 -17.09 28.74
CA THR A 238 -53.38 -16.82 30.18
C THR A 238 -52.21 -15.89 30.54
N ALA A 239 -51.37 -15.41 29.61
CA ALA A 239 -50.31 -14.47 29.96
C ALA A 239 -50.90 -13.09 30.35
N THR A 240 -50.67 -12.64 31.59
CA THR A 240 -50.99 -11.27 32.00
C THR A 240 -50.16 -10.29 31.17
N LEU A 241 -50.76 -9.16 30.76
CA LEU A 241 -50.15 -8.15 29.88
C LEU A 241 -48.73 -7.71 30.32
N GLU A 242 -48.43 -7.81 31.63
CA GLU A 242 -47.15 -7.45 32.25
C GLU A 242 -45.99 -8.43 31.97
N GLN A 243 -46.23 -9.68 31.58
CA GLN A 243 -45.18 -10.70 31.38
C GLN A 243 -44.79 -10.91 29.90
N LEU A 244 -45.53 -10.29 29.00
CA LEU A 244 -45.42 -10.49 27.55
C LEU A 244 -44.08 -9.96 26.96
N PRO A 245 -43.49 -8.83 27.41
CA PRO A 245 -42.17 -8.39 26.94
C PRO A 245 -41.04 -9.38 27.31
N GLN A 246 -41.05 -9.92 28.53
CA GLN A 246 -40.02 -10.88 28.96
C GLN A 246 -40.08 -12.19 28.16
N TYR A 247 -41.27 -12.59 27.71
CA TYR A 247 -41.47 -13.75 26.85
C TYR A 247 -40.79 -13.58 25.48
N PHE A 248 -41.03 -12.46 24.78
CA PHE A 248 -40.39 -12.19 23.50
C PHE A 248 -38.87 -12.05 23.61
N LEU A 249 -38.38 -11.47 24.72
CA LEU A 249 -36.95 -11.41 25.00
C LEU A 249 -36.33 -12.81 25.07
N ASN A 250 -36.91 -13.70 25.89
CA ASN A 250 -36.37 -15.04 26.09
C ASN A 250 -36.45 -15.89 24.80
N ARG A 251 -37.57 -15.79 24.06
CA ARG A 251 -37.75 -16.55 22.81
C ARG A 251 -36.81 -16.07 21.71
N GLY A 252 -36.61 -14.75 21.58
CA GLY A 252 -35.64 -14.18 20.65
C GLY A 252 -34.20 -14.61 20.96
N LEU A 253 -33.81 -14.68 22.24
CA LEU A 253 -32.50 -15.19 22.67
C LEU A 253 -32.30 -16.65 22.24
N CYS A 254 -33.32 -17.51 22.44
CA CYS A 254 -33.26 -18.90 21.99
C CYS A 254 -33.12 -19.02 20.47
N TYR A 255 -33.85 -18.19 19.70
CA TYR A 255 -33.72 -18.18 18.24
C TYR A 255 -32.32 -17.76 17.80
N ASN A 256 -31.70 -16.78 18.47
CA ASN A 256 -30.29 -16.44 18.25
C ASN A 256 -29.35 -17.61 18.54
N ASP A 257 -29.58 -18.34 19.64
CA ASP A 257 -28.74 -19.47 20.05
C ASP A 257 -28.76 -20.65 19.06
N ILE A 258 -29.90 -20.89 18.42
CA ILE A 258 -30.06 -21.93 17.39
C ILE A 258 -29.81 -21.41 15.95
N ALA A 259 -29.24 -20.21 15.81
CA ALA A 259 -28.97 -19.54 14.53
C ALA A 259 -30.20 -19.36 13.61
N SER A 260 -31.39 -19.20 14.20
CA SER A 260 -32.64 -18.85 13.51
C SER A 260 -32.85 -17.34 13.52
N TYR A 261 -31.96 -16.60 12.86
CA TYR A 261 -31.85 -15.15 13.02
C TYR A 261 -33.07 -14.35 12.54
N GLU A 262 -33.77 -14.77 11.48
CA GLU A 262 -34.99 -14.09 11.03
C GLU A 262 -36.09 -14.07 12.11
N LEU A 263 -36.25 -15.17 12.84
CA LEU A 263 -37.23 -15.29 13.92
C LEU A 263 -36.79 -14.50 15.15
N ALA A 264 -35.50 -14.52 15.45
CA ALA A 264 -34.92 -13.67 16.49
C ALA A 264 -35.17 -12.18 16.20
N ILE A 265 -34.95 -11.75 14.95
CA ILE A 265 -35.22 -10.38 14.49
C ILE A 265 -36.69 -10.02 14.68
N SER A 266 -37.61 -10.91 14.30
CA SER A 266 -39.05 -10.71 14.48
C SER A 266 -39.44 -10.52 15.96
N ASP A 267 -38.91 -11.38 16.83
CA ASP A 267 -39.22 -11.35 18.26
C ASP A 267 -38.66 -10.11 18.96
N PHE A 268 -37.40 -9.76 18.68
CA PHE A 268 -36.82 -8.54 19.25
C PHE A 268 -37.49 -7.28 18.71
N THR A 269 -37.92 -7.26 17.45
CA THR A 269 -38.68 -6.14 16.89
C THR A 269 -40.04 -5.98 17.57
N THR A 270 -40.71 -7.10 17.83
CA THR A 270 -41.98 -7.10 18.58
C THR A 270 -41.76 -6.58 20.00
N LEU A 271 -40.75 -7.09 20.71
CA LEU A 271 -40.34 -6.63 22.03
C LEU A 271 -40.10 -5.12 22.07
N ILE A 272 -39.25 -4.59 21.18
CA ILE A 272 -38.92 -3.16 21.10
C ILE A 272 -40.19 -2.33 20.93
N SER A 273 -41.07 -2.72 20.00
CA SER A 273 -42.32 -1.98 19.73
C SER A 273 -43.26 -1.93 20.93
N MET A 274 -43.29 -2.99 21.74
CA MET A 274 -44.10 -3.07 22.95
C MET A 274 -43.51 -2.21 24.06
N THR A 275 -42.20 -2.37 24.29
CA THR A 275 -41.47 -1.62 25.31
C THR A 275 -41.51 -0.12 25.03
N GLU A 276 -41.42 0.34 23.78
CA GLU A 276 -41.53 1.76 23.42
C GLU A 276 -42.93 2.34 23.68
N LYS A 277 -44.00 1.58 23.39
CA LYS A 277 -45.41 2.00 23.53
C LYS A 277 -45.94 2.01 24.97
N GLU A 278 -45.25 1.39 25.93
CA GLU A 278 -45.65 1.46 27.34
C GLU A 278 -45.64 2.92 27.86
N SER A 279 -46.82 3.41 28.29
CA SER A 279 -47.01 4.73 28.88
C SER A 279 -46.41 4.82 30.29
N SER A 280 -46.03 6.03 30.69
CA SER A 280 -45.44 6.41 31.98
C SER A 280 -46.30 6.12 33.23
N SER A 281 -47.44 5.44 33.06
CA SER A 281 -48.37 5.00 34.09
C SER A 281 -48.24 3.51 34.47
N SER A 282 -47.33 2.76 33.84
CA SER A 282 -47.08 1.34 34.11
C SER A 282 -46.01 1.13 35.20
N SER A 283 -46.06 -0.02 35.88
CA SER A 283 -45.26 -0.40 37.05
C SER A 283 -43.74 -0.55 36.81
N LEU A 284 -43.26 -0.35 35.57
CA LEU A 284 -41.83 -0.39 35.22
C LEU A 284 -41.16 0.98 35.40
N THR A 285 -40.06 1.03 36.14
CA THR A 285 -39.21 2.23 36.22
C THR A 285 -38.56 2.50 34.85
N GLN A 286 -38.39 3.77 34.49
CA GLN A 286 -37.71 4.19 33.25
C GLN A 286 -36.35 3.48 33.04
N ALA A 287 -35.63 3.18 34.13
CA ALA A 287 -34.38 2.44 34.10
C ALA A 287 -34.56 0.97 33.66
N LYS A 288 -35.61 0.27 34.10
CA LYS A 288 -35.90 -1.10 33.64
C LYS A 288 -36.27 -1.13 32.15
N LYS A 289 -37.03 -0.12 31.69
CA LYS A 289 -37.37 0.05 30.27
C LYS A 289 -36.12 0.22 29.40
N GLN A 290 -35.18 1.07 29.82
CA GLN A 290 -33.91 1.26 29.11
C GLN A 290 -33.01 0.01 29.14
N SER A 291 -33.03 -0.77 30.23
CA SER A 291 -32.29 -2.03 30.33
C SER A 291 -32.83 -3.09 29.36
N GLN A 292 -34.14 -3.24 29.25
CA GLN A 292 -34.75 -4.18 28.30
C GLN A 292 -34.48 -3.77 26.85
N LEU A 293 -34.57 -2.48 26.52
CA LEU A 293 -34.25 -1.98 25.17
C LEU A 293 -32.78 -2.23 24.83
N LEU A 294 -31.85 -1.98 25.76
CA LEU A 294 -30.43 -2.26 25.56
C LEU A 294 -30.18 -3.72 25.17
N ILE A 295 -30.75 -4.67 25.89
CA ILE A 295 -30.57 -6.10 25.63
C ILE A 295 -31.24 -6.49 24.30
N ALA A 296 -32.43 -5.96 24.00
CA ALA A 296 -33.16 -6.25 22.77
C ALA A 296 -32.41 -5.76 21.52
N TYR A 297 -31.98 -4.49 21.52
CA TYR A 297 -31.22 -3.90 20.42
C TYR A 297 -29.85 -4.59 20.26
N HIS A 298 -29.15 -4.93 21.36
CA HIS A 298 -27.90 -5.69 21.29
C HIS A 298 -28.07 -7.04 20.56
N ASN A 299 -29.06 -7.84 20.97
CA ASN A 299 -29.25 -9.18 20.43
C ASN A 299 -29.84 -9.18 19.02
N ARG A 300 -30.68 -8.19 18.69
CA ARG A 300 -31.15 -7.99 17.31
C ARG A 300 -30.02 -7.56 16.37
N GLY A 301 -29.11 -6.71 16.86
CA GLY A 301 -27.89 -6.35 16.14
C GLY A 301 -27.00 -7.56 15.80
N ILE A 302 -26.85 -8.51 16.74
CA ILE A 302 -26.15 -9.79 16.48
C ILE A 302 -26.85 -10.61 15.38
N ALA A 303 -28.18 -10.68 15.43
CA ALA A 303 -28.98 -11.39 14.43
C ALA A 303 -28.82 -10.77 13.04
N HIS A 304 -28.95 -9.44 12.91
CA HIS A 304 -28.71 -8.71 11.67
C HIS A 304 -27.29 -8.91 11.13
N ALA A 305 -26.28 -8.84 12.01
CA ALA A 305 -24.89 -9.05 11.62
C ALA A 305 -24.63 -10.47 11.09
N SER A 306 -25.31 -11.47 11.65
CA SER A 306 -25.19 -12.87 11.24
C SER A 306 -25.81 -13.12 9.85
N GLU A 307 -26.88 -12.39 9.52
CA GLU A 307 -27.52 -12.35 8.19
C GLU A 307 -26.81 -11.39 7.20
N ARG A 308 -25.67 -10.79 7.58
CA ARG A 308 -24.92 -9.78 6.77
C ARG A 308 -25.68 -8.47 6.52
N HIS A 309 -26.72 -8.18 7.28
CA HIS A 309 -27.40 -6.89 7.34
C HIS A 309 -26.60 -5.89 8.19
N TYR A 310 -25.41 -5.50 7.71
CA TYR A 310 -24.43 -4.76 8.51
C TYR A 310 -24.90 -3.35 8.92
N ASN A 311 -25.71 -2.67 8.10
CA ASN A 311 -26.15 -1.31 8.41
C ASN A 311 -27.14 -1.32 9.59
N GLU A 312 -28.10 -2.23 9.52
CA GLU A 312 -29.12 -2.49 10.53
C GLU A 312 -28.45 -2.92 11.85
N ALA A 313 -27.44 -3.79 11.77
CA ALA A 313 -26.66 -4.19 12.95
C ALA A 313 -25.94 -3.01 13.62
N ILE A 314 -25.28 -2.15 12.83
CA ILE A 314 -24.56 -0.98 13.35
C ILE A 314 -25.54 0.02 14.00
N GLU A 315 -26.72 0.21 13.40
CA GLU A 315 -27.77 1.05 13.94
C GLU A 315 -28.28 0.52 15.28
N ASP A 316 -28.63 -0.77 15.35
CA ASP A 316 -29.09 -1.44 16.57
C ASP A 316 -28.06 -1.33 17.71
N PHE A 317 -26.78 -1.59 17.44
CA PHE A 317 -25.73 -1.41 18.47
C PHE A 317 -25.59 0.05 18.92
N THR A 318 -25.77 1.01 18.01
CA THR A 318 -25.71 2.43 18.33
C THR A 318 -26.86 2.86 19.24
N ILE A 319 -28.06 2.32 19.00
CA ILE A 319 -29.21 2.55 19.88
C ILE A 319 -28.99 1.89 21.25
N ALA A 320 -28.50 0.64 21.30
CA ALA A 320 -28.19 -0.04 22.56
C ALA A 320 -27.18 0.74 23.44
N ILE A 321 -26.15 1.33 22.81
CA ILE A 321 -25.18 2.22 23.48
C ILE A 321 -25.87 3.48 24.02
N SER A 322 -26.81 4.07 23.27
CA SER A 322 -27.57 5.24 23.73
C SER A 322 -28.47 4.91 24.93
N CYS A 323 -29.09 3.73 24.95
CA CYS A 323 -29.86 3.25 26.10
C CYS A 323 -29.00 3.15 27.35
N PHE A 324 -27.77 2.62 27.23
CA PHE A 324 -26.83 2.56 28.36
C PHE A 324 -26.46 3.95 28.88
N ASN A 325 -26.13 4.87 27.98
CA ASN A 325 -25.71 6.22 28.33
C ASN A 325 -26.82 7.04 29.00
N SER A 326 -28.08 6.64 28.85
CA SER A 326 -29.22 7.27 29.53
C SER A 326 -29.31 6.95 31.03
N PHE A 327 -28.58 5.95 31.54
CA PHE A 327 -28.56 5.62 32.96
C PHE A 327 -27.77 6.65 33.79
N THR A 328 -28.29 7.00 34.98
CA THR A 328 -27.62 7.87 35.95
C THR A 328 -26.33 7.23 36.48
N GLU A 329 -25.27 8.03 36.69
CA GLU A 329 -23.89 7.58 36.95
C GLU A 329 -23.70 6.66 38.17
N ASN A 330 -24.66 6.62 39.11
CA ASN A 330 -24.61 5.80 40.32
C ASN A 330 -25.81 4.84 40.51
N SER A 331 -26.56 4.53 39.43
CA SER A 331 -27.68 3.59 39.52
C SER A 331 -27.22 2.13 39.58
N SER A 332 -27.95 1.30 40.33
CA SER A 332 -27.77 -0.18 40.34
C SER A 332 -27.87 -0.77 38.93
N GLU A 333 -28.77 -0.22 38.12
CA GLU A 333 -29.06 -0.66 36.77
C GLU A 333 -27.90 -0.38 35.81
N LYS A 334 -27.18 0.75 35.95
CA LYS A 334 -25.97 1.02 35.16
C LYS A 334 -24.86 0.02 35.46
N LYS A 335 -24.71 -0.36 36.73
CA LYS A 335 -23.73 -1.37 37.16
C LYS A 335 -24.09 -2.76 36.64
N GLN A 336 -25.38 -3.13 36.66
CA GLN A 336 -25.86 -4.42 36.14
C GLN A 336 -25.74 -4.55 34.62
N ASN A 337 -25.82 -3.45 33.87
CA ASN A 337 -25.76 -3.47 32.40
C ASN A 337 -24.36 -3.12 31.84
N LEU A 338 -23.36 -2.90 32.69
CA LEU A 338 -22.02 -2.50 32.24
C LEU A 338 -21.37 -3.58 31.36
N GLU A 339 -21.57 -4.86 31.67
CA GLU A 339 -21.07 -5.97 30.86
C GLU A 339 -21.72 -6.01 29.48
N ASN A 340 -23.07 -5.91 29.43
CA ASN A 340 -23.80 -5.83 28.16
C ASN A 340 -23.35 -4.62 27.32
N TYR A 341 -23.04 -3.49 27.97
CA TYR A 341 -22.51 -2.31 27.28
C TYR A 341 -21.12 -2.53 26.69
N VAL A 342 -20.20 -3.10 27.46
CA VAL A 342 -18.85 -3.46 26.99
C VAL A 342 -18.92 -4.46 25.85
N GLN A 343 -19.78 -5.48 25.96
CA GLN A 343 -20.03 -6.44 24.89
C GLN A 343 -20.61 -5.76 23.64
N THR A 344 -21.54 -4.82 23.79
CA THR A 344 -22.12 -4.05 22.68
C THR A 344 -21.06 -3.25 21.93
N LEU A 345 -20.20 -2.51 22.65
CA LEU A 345 -19.09 -1.76 22.04
C LEU A 345 -18.15 -2.68 21.26
N ASN A 346 -17.78 -3.81 21.85
CA ASN A 346 -16.89 -4.79 21.21
C ASN A 346 -17.54 -5.40 19.94
N GLN A 347 -18.81 -5.78 20.00
CA GLN A 347 -19.51 -6.33 18.84
C GLN A 347 -19.64 -5.30 17.72
N ARG A 348 -19.98 -4.04 18.05
CA ARG A 348 -20.04 -2.97 17.05
C ARG A 348 -18.68 -2.75 16.39
N ALA A 349 -17.60 -2.68 17.16
CA ALA A 349 -16.25 -2.52 16.63
C ALA A 349 -15.84 -3.69 15.69
N ARG A 350 -16.16 -4.94 16.06
CA ARG A 350 -15.92 -6.13 15.22
C ARG A 350 -16.70 -6.10 13.91
N ILE A 351 -17.98 -5.72 13.95
CA ILE A 351 -18.81 -5.62 12.74
C ILE A 351 -18.35 -4.47 11.85
N LEU A 352 -17.96 -3.33 12.42
CA LEU A 352 -17.36 -2.23 11.67
C LEU A 352 -16.06 -2.68 10.99
N GLN A 353 -15.18 -3.40 11.69
CA GLN A 353 -13.96 -3.96 11.10
C GLN A 353 -14.27 -4.91 9.93
N LYS A 354 -15.27 -5.78 10.09
CA LYS A 354 -15.69 -6.71 9.03
C LYS A 354 -16.30 -6.00 7.83
N TYR A 355 -17.17 -5.02 8.06
CA TYR A 355 -17.74 -4.19 7.00
C TYR A 355 -16.63 -3.49 6.20
N ILE A 356 -15.66 -2.91 6.90
CA ILE A 356 -14.50 -2.26 6.29
C ILE A 356 -13.73 -3.28 5.44
N ALA A 357 -13.43 -4.47 5.96
CA ALA A 357 -12.70 -5.51 5.22
C ALA A 357 -13.43 -5.98 3.95
N ASP A 358 -14.74 -6.23 4.04
CA ASP A 358 -15.57 -6.75 2.94
C ASP A 358 -15.69 -5.70 1.80
N HIS A 359 -15.85 -4.42 2.13
CA HIS A 359 -16.11 -3.36 1.15
C HIS A 359 -14.85 -2.59 0.73
N ILE A 360 -13.68 -2.93 1.28
CA ILE A 360 -12.43 -2.22 0.96
C ILE A 360 -11.98 -2.45 -0.48
N PHE A 361 -12.22 -3.66 -1.01
CA PHE A 361 -11.89 -3.99 -2.39
C PHE A 361 -12.89 -3.38 -3.38
N GLU A 362 -14.17 -3.30 -2.99
CA GLU A 362 -15.17 -2.57 -3.76
C GLU A 362 -14.88 -1.07 -3.76
N CYS A 363 -14.39 -0.52 -2.64
CA CYS A 363 -13.88 0.83 -2.59
C CYS A 363 -12.71 1.03 -3.57
N LYS A 364 -11.75 0.08 -3.60
CA LYS A 364 -10.61 0.04 -4.56
C LYS A 364 -11.05 0.07 -6.03
N SER A 365 -12.18 -0.55 -6.37
CA SER A 365 -12.65 -0.65 -7.77
C SER A 365 -13.68 0.41 -8.18
N SER A 366 -14.49 0.94 -7.26
CA SER A 366 -15.73 1.67 -7.60
C SER A 366 -15.67 3.20 -7.57
N LYS A 367 -14.62 3.83 -7.02
CA LYS A 367 -14.52 5.30 -6.83
C LYS A 367 -15.72 5.95 -6.09
N ASP A 368 -16.47 5.17 -5.28
CA ASP A 368 -17.61 5.68 -4.52
C ASP A 368 -17.15 6.52 -3.32
N GLU A 369 -17.30 7.85 -3.42
CA GLU A 369 -16.98 8.79 -2.34
C GLU A 369 -17.86 8.61 -1.10
N LYS A 370 -19.12 8.19 -1.27
CA LYS A 370 -20.02 7.93 -0.14
C LYS A 370 -19.54 6.69 0.62
N LEU A 371 -19.12 5.65 -0.10
CA LEU A 371 -18.53 4.46 0.51
C LEU A 371 -17.21 4.79 1.23
N THR A 372 -16.35 5.59 0.60
CA THR A 372 -15.09 6.06 1.19
C THR A 372 -15.32 6.84 2.48
N SER A 373 -16.23 7.84 2.46
CA SER A 373 -16.59 8.64 3.63
C SER A 373 -17.20 7.78 4.75
N LYS A 374 -18.00 6.79 4.38
CA LYS A 374 -18.60 5.83 5.31
C LYS A 374 -17.56 4.93 5.96
N ILE A 375 -16.59 4.40 5.20
CA ILE A 375 -15.46 3.61 5.73
C ILE A 375 -14.64 4.43 6.72
N VAL A 376 -14.35 5.71 6.42
CA VAL A 376 -13.60 6.60 7.31
C VAL A 376 -14.36 6.86 8.62
N LYS A 377 -15.67 7.12 8.53
CA LYS A 377 -16.54 7.27 9.71
C LYS A 377 -16.52 5.99 10.55
N TYR A 378 -16.66 4.83 9.92
CA TYR A 378 -16.68 3.54 10.60
C TYR A 378 -15.34 3.16 11.23
N LYS A 379 -14.22 3.51 10.61
CA LYS A 379 -12.88 3.39 11.20
C LYS A 379 -12.81 4.15 12.53
N LYS A 380 -13.18 5.43 12.51
CA LYS A 380 -13.15 6.28 13.71
C LYS A 380 -14.04 5.69 14.81
N MET A 381 -15.26 5.32 14.46
CA MET A 381 -16.19 4.68 15.41
C MET A 381 -15.62 3.40 16.03
N ALA A 382 -15.01 2.51 15.23
CA ALA A 382 -14.46 1.26 15.74
C ALA A 382 -13.24 1.48 16.65
N CYS A 383 -12.36 2.43 16.32
CA CYS A 383 -11.24 2.81 17.19
C CYS A 383 -11.74 3.40 18.51
N ASP A 384 -12.69 4.33 18.45
CA ASP A 384 -13.28 4.97 19.63
C ASP A 384 -13.94 3.91 20.55
N ASP A 385 -14.63 2.92 19.96
CA ASP A 385 -15.24 1.80 20.69
C ASP A 385 -14.20 0.92 21.38
N TYR A 386 -13.13 0.51 20.68
CA TYR A 386 -12.06 -0.28 21.30
C TYR A 386 -11.34 0.49 22.41
N ASP A 387 -11.05 1.78 22.21
CA ASP A 387 -10.43 2.62 23.23
C ASP A 387 -11.30 2.75 24.47
N LEU A 388 -12.62 2.87 24.29
CA LEU A 388 -13.57 2.93 25.39
C LEU A 388 -13.65 1.60 26.14
N VAL A 389 -13.69 0.48 25.41
CA VAL A 389 -13.66 -0.86 26.03
C VAL A 389 -12.37 -1.07 26.82
N ILE A 390 -11.23 -0.64 26.29
CA ILE A 390 -9.93 -0.71 26.98
C ILE A 390 -9.95 0.10 28.28
N LYS A 391 -10.56 1.29 28.26
CA LYS A 391 -10.74 2.13 29.48
C LYS A 391 -11.66 1.48 30.49
N LEU A 392 -12.74 0.84 30.05
CA LEU A 392 -13.75 0.24 30.93
C LEU A 392 -13.33 -1.11 31.52
N ASN A 393 -12.47 -1.86 30.81
CA ASN A 393 -11.96 -3.15 31.28
C ASN A 393 -10.43 -3.24 31.17
N PRO A 394 -9.67 -2.56 32.06
CA PRO A 394 -8.20 -2.50 32.00
C PRO A 394 -7.52 -3.86 32.19
N SER A 395 -8.18 -4.82 32.87
CA SER A 395 -7.65 -6.13 33.21
C SER A 395 -7.70 -7.14 32.05
N ASN A 396 -8.61 -6.99 31.09
CA ASN A 396 -8.71 -7.87 29.92
C ASN A 396 -8.58 -7.07 28.60
N THR A 397 -7.48 -6.32 28.45
CA THR A 397 -7.30 -5.39 27.32
C THR A 397 -6.64 -6.00 26.08
N TYR A 398 -6.01 -7.18 26.20
CA TYR A 398 -5.26 -7.81 25.12
C TYR A 398 -6.07 -7.92 23.81
N PRO A 399 -7.29 -8.52 23.80
CA PRO A 399 -8.03 -8.73 22.56
C PRO A 399 -8.41 -7.41 21.90
N TYR A 400 -8.69 -6.39 22.69
CA TYR A 400 -9.10 -5.07 22.21
C TYR A 400 -7.93 -4.29 21.61
N ARG A 401 -6.77 -4.29 22.29
CA ARG A 401 -5.53 -3.68 21.76
C ARG A 401 -5.08 -4.36 20.47
N PHE A 402 -5.18 -5.68 20.43
CA PHE A 402 -4.84 -6.45 19.24
C PHE A 402 -5.78 -6.10 18.08
N ASN A 403 -7.09 -6.14 18.28
CA ASN A 403 -8.06 -5.82 17.22
C ASN A 403 -7.95 -4.37 16.74
N ALA A 404 -7.72 -3.41 17.64
CA ALA A 404 -7.47 -2.02 17.28
C ALA A 404 -6.23 -1.88 16.39
N SER A 405 -5.13 -2.56 16.74
CA SER A 405 -3.91 -2.56 15.93
C SER A 405 -4.13 -3.19 14.56
N GLN A 406 -4.85 -4.31 14.48
CA GLN A 406 -5.18 -4.98 13.22
C GLN A 406 -6.05 -4.10 12.32
N LEU A 407 -7.04 -3.39 12.88
CA LEU A 407 -7.85 -2.45 12.15
C LEU A 407 -7.01 -1.31 11.57
N LEU A 408 -6.12 -0.72 12.38
CA LEU A 408 -5.22 0.35 11.93
C LEU A 408 -4.31 -0.12 10.79
N ILE A 409 -3.73 -1.32 10.90
CA ILE A 409 -2.86 -1.92 9.88
C ILE A 409 -3.64 -2.26 8.60
N LEU A 410 -4.79 -2.93 8.74
CA LEU A 410 -5.66 -3.30 7.62
C LEU A 410 -6.06 -2.05 6.83
N VAL A 411 -6.47 -1.01 7.55
CA VAL A 411 -6.86 0.26 6.94
C VAL A 411 -5.65 0.94 6.30
N ALA A 412 -4.49 1.00 6.96
CA ALA A 412 -3.28 1.56 6.37
C ALA A 412 -2.91 0.87 5.05
N ASN A 413 -2.83 -0.47 5.03
CA ASN A 413 -2.55 -1.27 3.82
C ASN A 413 -3.60 -1.07 2.70
N SER A 414 -4.83 -0.71 3.06
CA SER A 414 -5.91 -0.53 2.11
C SER A 414 -6.03 0.89 1.55
N MET A 415 -5.50 1.88 2.29
CA MET A 415 -5.58 3.30 1.98
C MET A 415 -4.42 3.81 1.12
N ASP A 416 -3.44 2.96 0.79
CA ASP A 416 -2.27 3.27 -0.06
C ASP A 416 -2.63 4.00 -1.39
N HIS A 417 -3.88 3.93 -1.83
CA HIS A 417 -4.38 4.54 -3.07
C HIS A 417 -5.36 5.72 -2.85
N PHE A 418 -5.89 5.90 -1.64
CA PHE A 418 -7.03 6.80 -1.37
C PHE A 418 -6.67 8.03 -0.55
N ARG A 419 -5.47 8.06 0.05
CA ARG A 419 -5.12 9.04 1.09
C ARG A 419 -3.68 9.52 0.94
N PRO A 420 -3.36 10.74 1.42
CA PRO A 420 -1.99 11.21 1.50
C PRO A 420 -1.13 10.23 2.30
N LYS A 421 0.11 10.04 1.86
CA LYS A 421 1.12 9.18 2.52
C LYS A 421 1.21 9.42 4.03
N GLN A 422 1.01 10.68 4.45
CA GLN A 422 1.02 11.10 5.85
C GLN A 422 -0.09 10.47 6.71
N GLU A 423 -1.31 10.26 6.19
CA GLU A 423 -2.42 9.64 6.93
C GLU A 423 -2.26 8.11 7.06
N ILE A 424 -1.63 7.49 6.05
CA ILE A 424 -1.27 6.06 6.06
C ILE A 424 -0.17 5.84 7.10
N GLU A 425 0.85 6.68 7.07
CA GLU A 425 1.94 6.69 8.04
C GLU A 425 1.41 6.92 9.46
N GLU A 426 0.52 7.89 9.67
CA GLU A 426 -0.12 8.14 10.98
C GLU A 426 -0.87 6.91 11.51
N SER A 427 -1.52 6.14 10.62
CA SER A 427 -2.23 4.91 11.01
C SER A 427 -1.26 3.82 11.47
N TYR A 428 -0.14 3.62 10.78
CA TYR A 428 0.92 2.70 11.23
C TYR A 428 1.59 3.20 12.52
N LEU A 429 1.83 4.51 12.64
CA LEU A 429 2.41 5.13 13.84
C LEU A 429 1.53 4.90 15.07
N LYS A 430 0.21 5.02 14.92
CA LYS A 430 -0.74 4.69 15.99
C LYS A 430 -0.77 3.20 16.34
N ALA A 431 -0.56 2.30 15.38
CA ALA A 431 -0.56 0.85 15.62
C ALA A 431 0.67 0.37 16.41
N ILE A 432 1.84 1.00 16.23
CA ILE A 432 3.12 0.61 16.86
C ILE A 432 3.03 0.47 18.40
N PRO A 433 2.56 1.48 19.17
CA PRO A 433 2.49 1.36 20.63
C PRO A 433 1.53 0.24 21.08
N HIS A 434 0.39 0.07 20.40
CA HIS A 434 -0.54 -1.02 20.70
C HIS A 434 0.11 -2.40 20.46
N LEU A 435 0.88 -2.56 19.38
CA LEU A 435 1.59 -3.81 19.08
C LEU A 435 2.68 -4.11 20.12
N LYS A 436 3.47 -3.11 20.53
CA LYS A 436 4.49 -3.27 21.58
C LYS A 436 3.87 -3.71 22.91
N ASP A 437 2.73 -3.13 23.28
CA ASP A 437 1.96 -3.53 24.45
C ASP A 437 1.35 -4.93 24.30
N CYS A 438 0.84 -5.29 23.12
CA CYS A 438 0.34 -6.64 22.87
C CYS A 438 1.46 -7.68 23.00
N ILE A 439 2.67 -7.36 22.55
CA ILE A 439 3.86 -8.22 22.68
C ILE A 439 4.22 -8.43 24.15
N SER A 440 4.13 -7.40 24.99
CA SER A 440 4.42 -7.56 26.43
C SER A 440 3.42 -8.48 27.13
N GLN A 441 2.16 -8.50 26.68
CA GLN A 441 1.10 -9.34 27.24
C GLN A 441 1.11 -10.77 26.69
N LYS A 442 1.35 -10.95 25.38
CA LYS A 442 1.41 -12.27 24.72
C LYS A 442 2.69 -12.41 23.88
N PRO A 443 3.87 -12.54 24.52
CA PRO A 443 5.17 -12.58 23.83
C PRO A 443 5.40 -13.84 23.01
N SER A 444 4.55 -14.87 23.16
CA SER A 444 4.62 -16.06 22.31
C SER A 444 4.04 -15.82 20.91
N PHE A 445 3.16 -14.83 20.75
CA PHE A 445 2.34 -14.73 19.54
C PHE A 445 3.10 -14.12 18.36
N PHE A 446 3.49 -14.99 17.41
CA PHE A 446 4.42 -14.62 16.35
C PHE A 446 3.94 -13.44 15.48
N LYS A 447 2.62 -13.36 15.23
CA LYS A 447 2.02 -12.39 14.31
C LYS A 447 2.24 -10.94 14.74
N LEU A 448 2.33 -10.69 16.04
CA LEU A 448 2.59 -9.35 16.59
C LEU A 448 3.96 -8.81 16.18
N TYR A 449 4.99 -9.66 16.20
CA TYR A 449 6.34 -9.29 15.81
C TYR A 449 6.43 -9.00 14.31
N LEU A 450 5.76 -9.81 13.49
CA LEU A 450 5.65 -9.59 12.05
C LEU A 450 4.95 -8.27 11.71
N ASP A 451 3.80 -8.02 12.33
CA ASP A 451 3.02 -6.82 12.08
C ASP A 451 3.76 -5.57 12.57
N LEU A 452 4.48 -5.65 13.69
CA LEU A 452 5.35 -4.57 14.17
C LEU A 452 6.50 -4.27 13.20
N ALA A 453 7.17 -5.30 12.68
CA ALA A 453 8.26 -5.13 11.70
C ALA A 453 7.77 -4.43 10.43
N ARG A 454 6.59 -4.80 9.93
CA ARG A 454 5.96 -4.18 8.76
C ARG A 454 5.56 -2.73 9.01
N CYS A 455 4.99 -2.43 10.17
CA CYS A 455 4.68 -1.04 10.56
C CYS A 455 5.95 -0.18 10.57
N LEU A 456 7.04 -0.66 11.19
CA LEU A 456 8.31 0.06 11.28
C LEU A 456 8.98 0.28 9.91
N GLN A 457 8.86 -0.70 9.00
CA GLN A 457 9.33 -0.55 7.61
C GLN A 457 8.55 0.53 6.85
N LYS A 458 7.25 0.68 7.12
CA LYS A 458 6.38 1.63 6.41
C LYS A 458 6.47 3.06 6.92
N THR A 459 6.84 3.28 8.18
CA THR A 459 6.85 4.62 8.82
C THR A 459 8.20 5.33 8.79
N ASN A 460 9.23 4.77 8.13
CA ASN A 460 10.59 5.33 8.08
C ASN A 460 11.23 5.67 9.45
N GLN A 461 10.56 5.32 10.57
CA GLN A 461 11.01 5.59 11.93
C GLN A 461 12.19 4.71 12.32
N ASN A 462 12.45 3.63 11.58
CA ASN A 462 13.56 2.75 11.86
C ASN A 462 14.56 2.72 10.69
N LYS A 463 15.67 3.46 10.86
CA LYS A 463 16.84 3.40 9.97
C LYS A 463 17.71 2.17 10.24
N ASN A 464 17.46 1.42 11.31
CA ASN A 464 18.27 0.27 11.70
C ASN A 464 17.70 -1.04 11.12
N SER A 465 18.34 -1.51 10.05
CA SER A 465 17.98 -2.79 9.41
C SER A 465 18.18 -4.01 10.33
N GLU A 466 19.03 -3.93 11.36
CA GLU A 466 19.24 -5.05 12.30
C GLU A 466 18.06 -5.25 13.25
N GLU A 467 17.45 -4.17 13.75
CA GLU A 467 16.29 -4.28 14.65
C GLU A 467 15.10 -4.93 13.93
N LEU A 468 14.89 -4.57 12.66
CA LEU A 468 13.87 -5.18 11.82
C LEU A 468 14.14 -6.67 11.62
N VAL A 469 15.38 -7.06 11.32
CA VAL A 469 15.74 -8.47 11.18
C VAL A 469 15.49 -9.25 12.48
N ASN A 470 15.80 -8.66 13.65
CA ASN A 470 15.52 -9.30 14.95
C ASN A 470 14.03 -9.57 15.18
N LEU A 471 13.15 -8.66 14.74
CA LEU A 471 11.69 -8.87 14.82
C LEU A 471 11.23 -10.00 13.90
N TYR A 472 11.74 -10.09 12.67
CA TYR A 472 11.46 -11.19 11.76
C TYR A 472 12.01 -12.53 12.31
N ASP A 473 13.21 -12.53 12.88
CA ASP A 473 13.81 -13.71 13.52
C ASP A 473 12.93 -14.22 14.66
N LYS A 474 12.45 -13.30 15.51
CA LYS A 474 11.56 -13.65 16.62
C LYS A 474 10.23 -14.19 16.13
N SER A 475 9.64 -13.56 15.12
CA SER A 475 8.41 -14.04 14.48
C SER A 475 8.60 -15.45 13.92
N ILE A 476 9.67 -15.73 13.18
CA ILE A 476 9.92 -17.04 12.58
C ILE A 476 10.15 -18.11 13.66
N GLN A 477 10.94 -17.81 14.68
CA GLN A 477 11.16 -18.72 15.81
C GLN A 477 9.84 -19.14 16.46
N LEU A 478 8.95 -18.18 16.72
CA LEU A 478 7.67 -18.44 17.37
C LEU A 478 6.71 -19.17 16.44
N MET A 479 6.69 -18.83 15.15
CA MET A 479 5.88 -19.49 14.13
C MET A 479 6.12 -21.00 14.03
N GLU A 480 7.37 -21.44 14.19
CA GLU A 480 7.72 -22.87 14.14
C GLU A 480 7.25 -23.63 15.39
N THR A 481 7.07 -22.93 16.52
CA THR A 481 6.72 -23.52 17.82
C THR A 481 5.23 -23.43 18.17
N GLU A 482 4.51 -22.39 17.72
CA GLU A 482 3.12 -22.18 18.06
C GLU A 482 2.16 -23.02 17.23
N ILE A 483 1.07 -23.49 17.86
CA ILE A 483 -0.03 -24.20 17.17
C ILE A 483 -0.55 -23.35 16.00
N GLU A 484 -0.83 -22.07 16.23
CA GLU A 484 -1.31 -21.12 15.20
C GLU A 484 -0.31 -20.95 14.03
N GLY A 485 1.00 -20.99 14.32
CA GLY A 485 2.06 -20.94 13.31
C GLY A 485 2.09 -22.18 12.39
N LYS A 486 1.59 -23.32 12.87
CA LYS A 486 1.42 -24.53 12.04
C LYS A 486 0.29 -24.39 11.02
N TRP A 487 -0.73 -23.58 11.29
CA TRP A 487 -1.91 -23.37 10.43
C TRP A 487 -1.75 -22.24 9.39
N ILE A 488 -0.63 -21.51 9.40
CA ILE A 488 -0.31 -20.50 8.37
C ILE A 488 -0.09 -21.19 7.02
N SER A 489 -0.66 -20.60 5.96
CA SER A 489 -0.50 -21.11 4.60
C SER A 489 0.97 -21.12 4.15
N LYS A 490 1.34 -22.08 3.28
CA LYS A 490 2.69 -22.15 2.71
C LYS A 490 3.09 -20.84 2.03
N THR A 491 2.17 -20.19 1.32
CA THR A 491 2.39 -18.89 0.67
C THR A 491 2.76 -17.80 1.67
N GLN A 492 2.05 -17.71 2.81
CA GLN A 492 2.37 -16.74 3.85
C GLN A 492 3.73 -17.03 4.50
N LYS A 493 4.08 -18.30 4.72
CA LYS A 493 5.42 -18.69 5.20
C LYS A 493 6.49 -18.25 4.20
N ALA A 494 6.28 -18.50 2.91
CA ALA A 494 7.19 -18.10 1.85
C ALA A 494 7.46 -16.58 1.87
N ASN A 495 6.40 -15.77 1.97
CA ASN A 495 6.52 -14.31 2.01
C ASN A 495 7.30 -13.79 3.22
N ILE A 496 7.12 -14.40 4.40
CA ILE A 496 7.83 -13.98 5.62
C ILE A 496 9.34 -14.22 5.49
N TYR A 497 9.75 -15.38 4.96
CA TYR A 497 11.18 -15.63 4.68
C TYR A 497 11.71 -14.73 3.58
N PHE A 498 10.94 -14.45 2.53
CA PHE A 498 11.33 -13.52 1.47
C PHE A 498 11.55 -12.09 2.01
N GLU A 499 10.61 -11.56 2.80
CA GLU A 499 10.70 -10.23 3.43
C GLU A 499 11.98 -10.10 4.29
N ARG A 500 12.30 -11.14 5.09
CA ARG A 500 13.56 -11.18 5.85
C ARG A 500 14.80 -11.29 4.95
N GLY A 501 14.73 -12.10 3.89
CA GLY A 501 15.82 -12.30 2.94
C GLY A 501 16.22 -11.00 2.24
N VAL A 502 15.25 -10.19 1.84
CA VAL A 502 15.48 -8.85 1.25
C VAL A 502 16.16 -7.91 2.25
N LEU A 503 15.73 -7.90 3.51
CA LEU A 503 16.39 -7.12 4.56
C LEU A 503 17.84 -7.57 4.81
N ASN A 504 18.07 -8.87 4.91
CA ASN A 504 19.39 -9.44 5.09
C ASN A 504 20.33 -9.10 3.92
N ASN A 505 19.80 -8.97 2.69
CA ASN A 505 20.62 -8.59 1.54
C ASN A 505 21.15 -7.13 1.61
N LYS A 506 20.43 -6.24 2.31
CA LYS A 506 20.86 -4.84 2.50
C LYS A 506 22.02 -4.71 3.49
N LEU A 507 22.28 -5.72 4.31
CA LEU A 507 23.37 -5.73 5.28
C LEU A 507 24.65 -6.30 4.67
N PRO A 508 25.83 -5.69 4.91
CA PRO A 508 27.09 -6.03 4.23
C PRO A 508 27.54 -7.48 4.48
N ASP A 509 27.28 -8.05 5.67
CA ASP A 509 27.77 -9.37 6.08
C ASP A 509 26.68 -10.47 6.15
N LYS A 510 25.45 -10.21 5.65
CA LYS A 510 24.33 -11.18 5.76
C LYS A 510 23.90 -11.86 4.45
N ALA A 511 24.80 -11.92 3.47
CA ALA A 511 24.52 -12.54 2.17
C ALA A 511 24.16 -14.03 2.28
N ASP A 512 24.81 -14.80 3.16
CA ASP A 512 24.53 -16.23 3.32
C ASP A 512 23.19 -16.49 4.02
N GLN A 513 22.81 -15.66 5.00
CA GLN A 513 21.49 -15.73 5.61
C GLN A 513 20.39 -15.37 4.61
N SER A 514 20.62 -14.35 3.77
CA SER A 514 19.69 -13.97 2.70
C SER A 514 19.47 -15.11 1.68
N ILE A 515 20.54 -15.79 1.25
CA ILE A 515 20.44 -16.99 0.40
C ILE A 515 19.62 -18.09 1.08
N SER A 516 19.88 -18.35 2.36
CA SER A 516 19.15 -19.35 3.15
C SER A 516 17.65 -19.01 3.21
N ASP A 517 17.33 -17.73 3.40
CA ASP A 517 15.95 -17.23 3.46
C ASP A 517 15.20 -17.40 2.15
N PHE A 518 15.80 -17.00 1.03
CA PHE A 518 15.20 -17.23 -0.28
C PHE A 518 15.05 -18.73 -0.57
N THR A 519 16.01 -19.55 -0.16
CA THR A 519 15.91 -21.00 -0.29
C THR A 519 14.73 -21.57 0.50
N LYS A 520 14.50 -21.09 1.73
CA LYS A 520 13.32 -21.46 2.51
C LYS A 520 12.03 -20.96 1.85
N ALA A 521 11.99 -19.73 1.37
CA ALA A 521 10.82 -19.17 0.68
C ALA A 521 10.43 -20.04 -0.54
N ILE A 522 11.42 -20.41 -1.36
CA ILE A 522 11.29 -21.31 -2.51
C ILE A 522 10.80 -22.70 -2.10
N SER A 523 11.27 -23.24 -0.96
CA SER A 523 10.82 -24.55 -0.48
C SER A 523 9.33 -24.57 -0.09
N PHE A 524 8.78 -23.42 0.31
CA PHE A 524 7.35 -23.28 0.60
C PHE A 524 6.53 -22.97 -0.65
N ASN A 525 7.07 -22.18 -1.57
CA ASN A 525 6.48 -21.88 -2.87
C ASN A 525 7.51 -22.06 -3.99
N SER A 526 7.44 -23.19 -4.69
CA SER A 526 8.37 -23.54 -5.76
C SER A 526 8.21 -22.70 -7.03
N GLU A 527 7.15 -21.90 -7.12
CA GLU A 527 6.89 -20.98 -8.24
C GLU A 527 7.19 -19.52 -7.85
N PHE A 528 7.90 -19.28 -6.75
CA PHE A 528 8.19 -17.92 -6.27
C PHE A 528 9.34 -17.27 -7.05
N THR A 529 9.01 -16.69 -8.21
CA THR A 529 9.95 -16.04 -9.14
C THR A 529 10.85 -15.01 -8.47
N ASP A 530 10.30 -14.12 -7.65
CA ASP A 530 11.07 -13.05 -6.99
C ASP A 530 12.17 -13.60 -6.06
N ALA A 531 11.89 -14.72 -5.37
CA ALA A 531 12.86 -15.36 -4.49
C ALA A 531 14.00 -16.00 -5.29
N TYR A 532 13.69 -16.62 -6.44
CA TYR A 532 14.72 -17.15 -7.35
C TYR A 532 15.57 -16.02 -7.93
N PHE A 533 14.95 -14.95 -8.42
CA PHE A 533 15.63 -13.80 -9.02
C PHE A 533 16.57 -13.11 -8.02
N ASN A 534 16.07 -12.78 -6.82
CA ASN A 534 16.89 -12.15 -5.78
C ASN A 534 18.04 -13.05 -5.30
N ARG A 535 17.82 -14.37 -5.20
CA ARG A 535 18.89 -15.32 -4.83
C ARG A 535 19.94 -15.43 -5.94
N ALA A 536 19.52 -15.41 -7.21
CA ALA A 536 20.41 -15.44 -8.36
C ALA A 536 21.34 -14.21 -8.39
N LEU A 537 20.81 -13.01 -8.11
CA LEU A 537 21.60 -11.78 -8.04
C LEU A 537 22.65 -11.85 -6.92
N ILE A 538 22.34 -12.44 -5.77
CA ILE A 538 23.33 -12.62 -4.70
C ILE A 538 24.42 -13.62 -5.11
N TYR A 539 24.05 -14.73 -5.75
CA TYR A 539 25.02 -15.69 -6.27
C TYR A 539 25.94 -15.05 -7.31
N TYR A 540 25.41 -14.20 -8.18
CA TYR A 540 26.16 -13.47 -9.19
C TYR A 540 27.06 -12.40 -8.57
N LEU A 541 26.46 -11.38 -7.93
CA LEU A 541 27.14 -10.15 -7.53
C LEU A 541 28.04 -10.31 -6.29
N LYS A 542 27.63 -11.14 -5.32
CA LYS A 542 28.31 -11.25 -4.02
C LYS A 542 29.16 -12.51 -3.90
N LYS A 543 28.69 -13.64 -4.44
CA LYS A 543 29.38 -14.94 -4.30
C LYS A 543 30.16 -15.37 -5.54
N LYS A 544 29.96 -14.72 -6.70
CA LYS A 544 30.55 -15.07 -7.99
C LYS A 544 30.35 -16.56 -8.36
N LYS A 545 29.19 -17.11 -7.97
CA LYS A 545 28.79 -18.50 -8.26
C LYS A 545 27.85 -18.50 -9.48
N PHE A 546 28.45 -18.34 -10.66
CA PHE A 546 27.71 -18.18 -11.92
C PHE A 546 26.80 -19.37 -12.24
N ASP A 547 27.23 -20.61 -11.96
CA ASP A 547 26.43 -21.80 -12.24
C ASP A 547 25.12 -21.85 -11.42
N LEU A 548 25.18 -21.49 -10.13
CA LEU A 548 24.00 -21.43 -9.26
C LEU A 548 23.08 -20.26 -9.62
N SER A 549 23.65 -19.11 -9.97
CA SER A 549 22.88 -17.96 -10.45
C SER A 549 22.12 -18.28 -11.73
N MET A 550 22.80 -18.90 -12.70
CA MET A 550 22.20 -19.38 -13.95
C MET A 550 21.09 -20.41 -13.73
N GLN A 551 21.26 -21.30 -12.75
CA GLN A 551 20.22 -22.28 -12.40
C GLN A 551 18.94 -21.59 -11.90
N ASP A 552 19.09 -20.60 -11.02
CA ASP A 552 17.95 -19.85 -10.48
C ASP A 552 17.27 -18.98 -11.55
N LEU A 553 18.03 -18.25 -12.38
CA LEU A 553 17.47 -17.43 -13.46
C LEU A 553 16.75 -18.29 -14.51
N ARG A 554 17.30 -19.45 -14.87
CA ARG A 554 16.60 -20.40 -15.75
C ARG A 554 15.28 -20.84 -15.15
N LYS A 555 15.18 -20.96 -13.82
CA LYS A 555 13.92 -21.31 -13.16
C LYS A 555 12.92 -20.16 -13.21
N VAL A 556 13.38 -18.91 -13.08
CA VAL A 556 12.53 -17.72 -13.28
C VAL A 556 11.94 -17.72 -14.70
N VAL A 557 12.78 -17.93 -15.72
CA VAL A 557 12.34 -17.99 -17.12
C VAL A 557 11.47 -19.22 -17.43
N GLU A 558 11.68 -20.35 -16.74
CA GLU A 558 10.81 -21.52 -16.87
C GLU A 558 9.39 -21.24 -16.35
N ILE A 559 9.27 -20.49 -15.25
CA ILE A 559 7.98 -20.12 -14.64
C ILE A 559 7.33 -18.95 -15.38
N ASN A 560 8.12 -17.94 -15.75
CA ASN A 560 7.71 -16.76 -16.49
C ASN A 560 8.59 -16.58 -17.75
N PRO A 561 8.23 -17.21 -18.88
CA PRO A 561 9.03 -17.17 -20.11
C PRO A 561 9.21 -15.78 -20.72
N ASN A 562 8.35 -14.82 -20.36
CA ASN A 562 8.36 -13.47 -20.91
C ASN A 562 9.12 -12.46 -20.02
N ASP A 563 9.83 -12.95 -19.00
CA ASP A 563 10.62 -12.12 -18.08
C ASP A 563 11.94 -11.67 -18.74
N ILE A 564 11.89 -10.52 -19.42
CA ILE A 564 13.04 -9.95 -20.15
C ILE A 564 14.21 -9.66 -19.20
N GLU A 565 13.95 -9.23 -17.96
CA GLU A 565 14.99 -8.91 -16.98
C GLU A 565 15.79 -10.16 -16.60
N ALA A 566 15.09 -11.28 -16.34
CA ALA A 566 15.75 -12.55 -16.09
C ALA A 566 16.54 -13.08 -17.31
N HIS A 567 16.03 -12.89 -18.53
CA HIS A 567 16.76 -13.23 -19.75
C HIS A 567 18.02 -12.39 -19.95
N LEU A 568 17.97 -11.09 -19.65
CA LEU A 568 19.13 -10.19 -19.75
C LEU A 568 20.23 -10.57 -18.74
N GLU A 569 19.87 -10.91 -17.51
CA GLU A 569 20.81 -11.41 -16.51
C GLU A 569 21.48 -12.73 -16.95
N ILE A 570 20.72 -13.62 -17.62
CA ILE A 570 21.28 -14.84 -18.24
C ILE A 570 22.29 -14.50 -19.33
N VAL A 571 22.00 -13.51 -20.19
CA VAL A 571 22.92 -13.05 -21.24
C VAL A 571 24.20 -12.51 -20.62
N MET A 572 24.08 -11.65 -19.61
CA MET A 572 25.23 -11.06 -18.90
C MET A 572 26.15 -12.14 -18.33
N ILE A 573 25.60 -13.12 -17.61
CA ILE A 573 26.40 -14.21 -17.04
C ILE A 573 26.99 -15.09 -18.15
N SER A 574 26.25 -15.34 -19.23
CA SER A 574 26.72 -16.15 -20.35
C SER A 574 27.89 -15.49 -21.10
N VAL A 575 27.86 -14.17 -21.24
CA VAL A 575 28.96 -13.37 -21.80
C VAL A 575 30.18 -13.40 -20.88
N GLU A 576 29.99 -13.24 -19.56
CA GLU A 576 31.08 -13.31 -18.57
C GLU A 576 31.75 -14.70 -18.55
N LEU A 577 30.96 -15.77 -18.72
CA LEU A 577 31.44 -17.14 -18.87
C LEU A 577 31.97 -17.48 -20.28
N ARG A 578 32.00 -16.51 -21.21
CA ARG A 578 32.40 -16.66 -22.62
C ARG A 578 31.60 -17.72 -23.38
N LYS A 579 30.37 -17.99 -22.96
CA LYS A 579 29.41 -18.87 -23.65
C LYS A 579 28.60 -18.07 -24.66
N PHE A 580 29.28 -17.53 -25.66
CA PHE A 580 28.70 -16.57 -26.61
C PHE A 580 27.57 -17.15 -27.46
N GLU A 581 27.62 -18.44 -27.81
CA GLU A 581 26.54 -19.08 -28.57
C GLU A 581 25.27 -19.30 -27.73
N ASP A 582 25.42 -19.52 -26.42
CA ASP A 582 24.27 -19.59 -25.51
C ASP A 582 23.68 -18.20 -25.30
N ALA A 583 24.52 -17.17 -25.16
CA ALA A 583 24.09 -15.77 -25.08
C ALA A 583 23.33 -15.34 -26.34
N LYS A 584 23.82 -15.68 -27.55
CA LYS A 584 23.12 -15.38 -28.82
C LYS A 584 21.72 -16.00 -28.89
N LYS A 585 21.57 -17.25 -28.44
CA LYS A 585 20.24 -17.91 -28.42
C LYS A 585 19.27 -17.21 -27.50
N VAL A 586 19.72 -16.84 -26.30
CA VAL A 586 18.87 -16.12 -25.34
C VAL A 586 18.56 -14.71 -25.84
N LEU A 587 19.53 -14.03 -26.46
CA LEU A 587 19.32 -12.75 -27.14
C LEU A 587 18.30 -12.88 -28.29
N GLN A 588 18.35 -13.94 -29.08
CA GLN A 588 17.33 -14.22 -30.10
C GLN A 588 15.95 -14.39 -29.46
N THR A 589 15.85 -15.09 -28.33
CA THR A 589 14.58 -15.20 -27.59
C THR A 589 14.10 -13.83 -27.08
N ILE A 590 14.99 -12.98 -26.57
CA ILE A 590 14.63 -11.61 -26.19
C ILE A 590 14.14 -10.82 -27.40
N LEU A 591 14.79 -10.97 -28.57
CA LEU A 591 14.38 -10.31 -29.82
C LEU A 591 13.13 -10.95 -30.46
N GLU A 592 12.78 -12.18 -30.13
CA GLU A 592 11.49 -12.78 -30.51
C GLU A 592 10.35 -12.23 -29.65
N LEU A 593 10.62 -11.97 -28.36
CA LEU A 593 9.68 -11.38 -27.42
C LEU A 593 9.56 -9.85 -27.61
N ASP A 594 10.67 -9.21 -27.95
CA ASP A 594 10.86 -7.76 -28.05
C ASP A 594 11.90 -7.43 -29.14
N PRO A 595 11.49 -7.40 -30.43
CA PRO A 595 12.40 -7.29 -31.59
C PRO A 595 13.30 -6.06 -31.62
N ASP A 596 12.89 -4.98 -30.96
CA ASP A 596 13.62 -3.71 -30.97
C ASP A 596 14.48 -3.53 -29.71
N ASN A 597 14.51 -4.53 -28.79
CA ASN A 597 15.19 -4.43 -27.50
C ASN A 597 16.64 -3.94 -27.64
N ALA A 598 16.88 -2.67 -27.31
CA ALA A 598 18.16 -2.00 -27.57
C ALA A 598 19.34 -2.71 -26.88
N ILE A 599 19.12 -3.24 -25.67
CA ILE A 599 20.15 -3.99 -24.94
C ILE A 599 20.49 -5.27 -25.70
N ALA A 600 19.50 -6.04 -26.12
CA ALA A 600 19.72 -7.30 -26.84
C ALA A 600 20.35 -7.09 -28.23
N LEU A 601 19.91 -6.07 -28.97
CA LEU A 601 20.50 -5.70 -30.26
C LEU A 601 21.98 -5.30 -30.12
N ASN A 602 22.30 -4.47 -29.12
CA ASN A 602 23.68 -4.06 -28.83
C ASN A 602 24.57 -5.25 -28.46
N TYR A 603 24.08 -6.18 -27.63
CA TYR A 603 24.82 -7.41 -27.31
C TYR A 603 25.00 -8.31 -28.54
N MET A 604 24.00 -8.41 -29.43
CA MET A 604 24.11 -9.17 -30.68
C MET A 604 25.14 -8.57 -31.64
N GLU A 605 25.18 -7.25 -31.76
CA GLU A 605 26.19 -6.53 -32.57
C GLU A 605 27.61 -6.74 -32.01
N HIS A 606 27.77 -6.63 -30.69
CA HIS A 606 29.04 -6.91 -30.01
C HIS A 606 29.52 -8.35 -30.27
N LEU A 607 28.63 -9.35 -30.16
CA LEU A 607 28.96 -10.74 -30.41
C LEU A 607 29.25 -11.03 -31.90
N ARG A 608 28.64 -10.28 -32.83
CA ARG A 608 28.92 -10.35 -34.27
C ARG A 608 30.31 -9.79 -34.61
N ASN A 609 30.66 -8.64 -34.04
CA ASN A 609 31.97 -8.01 -34.21
C ASN A 609 33.11 -8.87 -33.61
N HIS A 610 32.86 -9.60 -32.52
CA HIS A 610 33.83 -10.56 -32.00
C HIS A 610 34.05 -11.78 -32.91
N THR A 611 33.00 -12.35 -33.50
CA THR A 611 33.16 -13.42 -34.49
C THR A 611 33.85 -12.95 -35.76
N GLU A 612 33.59 -11.72 -36.22
CA GLU A 612 34.27 -11.13 -37.39
C GLU A 612 35.73 -10.75 -37.08
N SER A 613 36.05 -10.35 -35.85
CA SER A 613 37.42 -10.11 -35.38
C SER A 613 38.26 -11.40 -35.29
N GLU A 614 37.69 -12.54 -34.89
CA GLU A 614 38.37 -13.85 -34.92
C GLU A 614 38.58 -14.38 -36.35
N ILE A 615 37.64 -14.09 -37.27
CA ILE A 615 37.77 -14.42 -38.70
C ILE A 615 38.77 -13.49 -39.37
N SER A 616 38.78 -12.21 -39.01
CA SER A 616 39.69 -11.18 -39.51
C SER A 616 41.12 -11.40 -39.02
N SER A 617 41.32 -11.74 -37.74
CA SER A 617 42.65 -12.08 -37.19
C SER A 617 43.22 -13.35 -37.81
N ARG A 618 42.39 -14.36 -38.12
CA ARG A 618 42.82 -15.52 -38.95
C ARG A 618 43.18 -15.14 -40.39
N SER A 619 42.55 -14.10 -40.95
CA SER A 619 42.87 -13.59 -42.29
C SER A 619 44.09 -12.66 -42.32
N HIS A 620 44.40 -11.98 -41.21
CA HIS A 620 45.56 -11.11 -41.04
C HIS A 620 46.85 -11.90 -40.82
N VAL A 621 46.80 -13.02 -40.09
CA VAL A 621 47.94 -13.93 -39.92
C VAL A 621 48.39 -14.55 -41.27
N MET A 622 47.49 -14.68 -42.24
CA MET A 622 47.83 -15.12 -43.61
C MET A 622 48.35 -14.00 -44.53
N ARG A 623 48.29 -12.73 -44.11
CA ARG A 623 48.76 -11.57 -44.89
C ARG A 623 50.04 -10.94 -44.34
N GLU A 624 50.38 -11.17 -43.07
CA GLU A 624 51.58 -10.61 -42.44
C GLU A 624 52.85 -11.44 -42.64
N GLU A 625 52.77 -12.68 -43.13
CA GLU A 625 53.98 -13.45 -43.53
C GLU A 625 54.61 -12.99 -44.85
N HIS A 626 53.97 -12.07 -45.60
CA HIS A 626 54.48 -11.59 -46.89
C HIS A 626 55.04 -10.17 -46.90
N ALA A 627 54.92 -9.41 -45.81
CA ALA A 627 55.32 -7.99 -45.76
C ALA A 627 56.46 -7.68 -44.78
N PHE A 628 57.03 -8.71 -44.11
CA PHE A 628 58.04 -8.52 -43.05
C PHE A 628 59.50 -8.59 -43.54
N ASP A 629 59.75 -8.90 -44.82
CA ASP A 629 61.11 -9.10 -45.35
C ASP A 629 61.73 -7.86 -46.05
N GLU A 630 60.98 -6.79 -46.34
CA GLU A 630 61.52 -5.66 -47.12
C GLU A 630 61.89 -4.40 -46.31
N ASP A 631 61.46 -4.26 -45.05
CA ASP A 631 61.67 -3.01 -44.28
C ASP A 631 62.78 -3.09 -43.21
N MET A 632 63.40 -4.26 -43.04
CA MET A 632 64.45 -4.50 -42.02
C MET A 632 65.88 -4.10 -42.46
N GLU A 633 66.08 -3.59 -43.68
CA GLU A 633 67.39 -3.10 -44.16
C GLU A 633 67.56 -1.57 -44.07
N ALA A 634 66.51 -0.78 -43.89
CA ALA A 634 66.60 0.68 -43.99
C ALA A 634 66.95 1.42 -42.68
N GLN A 635 66.76 0.82 -41.50
CA GLN A 635 66.84 1.55 -40.21
C GLN A 635 68.10 1.29 -39.36
N LYS A 636 69.18 0.71 -39.92
CA LYS A 636 70.46 0.50 -39.22
C LYS A 636 71.46 1.66 -39.27
N LYS A 637 71.04 2.90 -39.59
CA LYS A 637 71.94 4.08 -39.54
C LYS A 637 71.26 5.32 -38.95
N LYS A 638 71.28 5.42 -37.61
CA LYS A 638 71.93 6.53 -36.85
C LYS A 638 71.54 6.48 -35.37
N LYS A 639 72.54 6.12 -34.55
CA LYS A 639 72.59 6.26 -33.09
C LYS A 639 72.89 7.71 -32.69
N GLY A 640 72.50 8.07 -31.47
CA GLY A 640 73.28 8.95 -30.58
C GLY A 640 72.43 9.93 -29.78
N THR A 641 71.93 9.57 -28.58
CA THR A 641 72.47 9.91 -27.23
C THR A 641 72.18 11.36 -26.80
N SER A 642 71.82 11.73 -25.57
CA SER A 642 71.63 11.11 -24.24
C SER A 642 71.11 12.24 -23.32
N ASP A 643 70.03 12.06 -22.57
CA ASP A 643 69.99 11.77 -21.11
C ASP A 643 70.25 12.96 -20.15
N LYS A 644 69.48 12.92 -19.04
CA LYS A 644 69.68 13.54 -17.70
C LYS A 644 69.10 14.94 -17.35
N SER A 645 68.00 14.89 -16.59
CA SER A 645 67.91 15.24 -15.14
C SER A 645 66.79 16.21 -14.72
N LEU A 646 65.76 15.59 -14.13
CA LEU A 646 65.04 15.98 -12.91
C LEU A 646 65.79 16.95 -11.94
N LYS A 647 65.11 18.03 -11.50
CA LYS A 647 64.64 18.24 -10.10
C LYS A 647 64.30 19.71 -9.77
N ASN A 648 63.16 19.85 -9.08
CA ASN A 648 62.88 20.76 -7.96
C ASN A 648 62.66 22.25 -8.25
N LEU A 649 61.43 22.74 -8.06
CA LEU A 649 60.90 23.30 -6.79
C LEU A 649 61.61 24.61 -6.38
N PHE A 650 60.90 25.74 -6.44
CA PHE A 650 60.33 26.40 -5.24
C PHE A 650 59.69 27.78 -5.53
N LYS A 651 58.54 28.00 -4.87
CA LYS A 651 58.06 29.21 -4.16
C LYS A 651 57.49 30.43 -4.91
N ARG A 652 56.17 30.55 -4.74
CA ARG A 652 55.33 31.71 -4.31
C ARG A 652 56.00 33.09 -4.09
N LYS A 653 55.31 34.12 -4.59
CA LYS A 653 54.80 35.37 -3.95
C LYS A 653 54.63 36.45 -5.04
N ASP A 654 53.79 37.48 -5.00
CA ASP A 654 52.61 37.89 -4.26
C ASP A 654 52.00 39.09 -5.05
N SER A 655 50.67 39.23 -5.02
CA SER A 655 49.90 40.49 -4.89
C SER A 655 49.66 41.51 -6.03
N LYS A 656 48.36 41.90 -6.13
CA LYS A 656 47.72 43.15 -6.63
C LYS A 656 47.68 43.36 -8.17
N SER A 657 46.60 43.80 -8.81
CA SER A 657 45.31 44.39 -8.41
C SER A 657 44.37 44.44 -9.62
N ARG A 658 43.05 44.38 -9.36
CA ARG A 658 41.87 44.68 -10.20
C ARG A 658 42.09 45.38 -11.54
N GLU A 659 41.53 44.77 -12.60
CA GLU A 659 40.63 45.42 -13.56
C GLU A 659 39.74 44.33 -14.20
N GLU A 660 38.43 44.53 -14.18
CA GLU A 660 37.42 43.66 -14.79
C GLU A 660 37.54 43.72 -16.32
N LYS A 661 37.81 42.58 -16.95
CA LYS A 661 37.60 42.33 -18.38
C LYS A 661 36.92 40.97 -18.57
N ASP A 662 36.01 40.96 -19.53
CA ASP A 662 35.20 39.87 -20.07
C ASP A 662 35.93 38.51 -20.09
N PRO A 663 35.38 37.40 -19.55
CA PRO A 663 36.08 36.10 -19.53
C PRO A 663 36.05 35.35 -20.87
N SER A 664 35.78 36.02 -21.99
CA SER A 664 35.63 35.40 -23.30
C SER A 664 36.94 35.24 -24.10
N GLU A 665 38.10 35.09 -23.46
CA GLU A 665 39.37 34.83 -24.18
C GLU A 665 40.25 33.76 -23.51
N GLU A 666 40.39 32.65 -24.26
CA GLU A 666 41.56 31.77 -24.43
C GLU A 666 42.15 31.00 -23.24
N HIS A 667 41.90 29.68 -23.22
CA HIS A 667 42.92 28.68 -22.87
C HIS A 667 42.73 27.43 -23.73
N GLU A 668 43.75 27.09 -24.51
CA GLU A 668 43.63 26.32 -25.75
C GLU A 668 44.61 25.14 -25.78
N GLN A 669 44.17 23.96 -26.26
CA GLN A 669 45.04 22.84 -26.60
C GLN A 669 44.86 22.44 -28.08
N SER A 670 45.97 22.04 -28.72
CA SER A 670 46.08 21.85 -30.17
C SER A 670 46.12 20.36 -30.56
N SER A 671 45.27 19.97 -31.50
CA SER A 671 45.52 18.85 -32.41
C SER A 671 45.03 19.22 -33.82
N ASN A 672 45.88 19.01 -34.84
CA ASN A 672 45.65 19.33 -36.27
C ASN A 672 45.53 20.82 -36.68
N GLY A 673 46.04 21.75 -35.88
CA GLY A 673 46.09 23.17 -36.27
C GLY A 673 44.77 23.94 -36.13
N LYS A 674 43.69 23.28 -35.66
CA LYS A 674 42.50 23.93 -35.11
C LYS A 674 42.44 23.62 -33.61
N LYS A 675 42.29 24.65 -32.78
CA LYS A 675 42.18 24.52 -31.32
C LYS A 675 40.71 24.28 -30.97
N LEU A 676 40.42 23.19 -30.24
CA LEU A 676 39.07 22.86 -29.80
C LEU A 676 38.72 23.65 -28.54
N PHE A 677 37.47 24.07 -28.43
CA PHE A 677 36.93 24.78 -27.27
C PHE A 677 36.82 23.84 -26.07
N PHE A 678 37.26 24.34 -24.91
CA PHE A 678 37.20 23.65 -23.63
C PHE A 678 36.52 24.59 -22.63
N ASP A 679 35.53 24.08 -21.90
CA ASP A 679 34.81 24.84 -20.89
C ASP A 679 35.58 24.83 -19.55
N PRO A 680 36.20 25.95 -19.14
CA PRO A 680 36.96 26.00 -17.89
C PRO A 680 36.05 25.98 -16.65
N ASN A 681 34.77 26.35 -16.80
CA ASN A 681 33.83 26.45 -15.68
C ASN A 681 33.13 25.10 -15.43
N PHE A 682 33.10 24.21 -16.43
CA PHE A 682 32.52 22.88 -16.32
C PHE A 682 33.46 21.80 -16.89
N PRO A 683 34.63 21.58 -16.24
CA PRO A 683 35.66 20.69 -16.77
C PRO A 683 35.23 19.20 -16.73
N PRO A 684 35.74 18.34 -17.62
CA PRO A 684 35.47 16.90 -17.56
C PRO A 684 36.07 16.30 -16.28
N GLY A 685 35.23 15.69 -15.45
CA GLY A 685 35.69 15.00 -14.24
C GLY A 685 34.64 14.93 -13.13
N THR A 686 35.05 14.39 -11.99
CA THR A 686 34.16 14.08 -10.86
C THR A 686 33.40 15.29 -10.33
N LYS A 687 34.01 16.49 -10.34
CA LYS A 687 33.35 17.72 -9.87
C LYS A 687 32.09 18.05 -10.68
N SER A 688 32.16 17.93 -12.00
CA SER A 688 31.05 18.21 -12.91
C SER A 688 30.01 17.08 -12.94
N LEU A 689 30.39 15.87 -12.52
CA LEU A 689 29.45 14.74 -12.38
C LEU A 689 28.70 14.77 -11.05
N LEU A 690 29.42 14.80 -9.92
CA LEU A 690 28.85 14.62 -8.59
C LEU A 690 28.79 15.89 -7.74
N GLY A 691 29.70 16.83 -7.91
CA GLY A 691 29.92 17.87 -6.89
C GLY A 691 30.25 17.23 -5.52
N THR A 692 29.34 17.37 -4.55
CA THR A 692 29.39 16.74 -3.21
C THR A 692 28.51 15.48 -3.08
N GLY A 693 27.86 15.06 -4.16
CA GLY A 693 26.91 13.94 -4.22
C GLY A 693 27.51 12.54 -4.16
N ASN A 694 26.64 11.53 -4.10
CA ASN A 694 27.02 10.12 -4.01
C ASN A 694 26.72 9.35 -5.31
N LEU A 695 27.71 8.60 -5.77
CA LEU A 695 27.66 7.72 -6.94
C LEU A 695 26.52 6.68 -6.89
N ALA A 696 26.19 6.16 -5.70
CA ALA A 696 25.22 5.08 -5.53
C ALA A 696 23.79 5.46 -5.94
N GLU A 697 23.52 6.74 -6.18
CA GLU A 697 22.20 7.24 -6.55
C GLU A 697 21.98 7.29 -8.07
N PHE A 698 23.04 7.20 -8.88
CA PHE A 698 22.90 7.04 -10.33
C PHE A 698 22.49 5.61 -10.68
N GLN A 699 21.63 5.45 -11.68
CA GLN A 699 21.24 4.13 -12.23
C GLN A 699 22.29 3.65 -13.24
N LEU A 700 23.53 3.51 -12.80
CA LEU A 700 24.65 3.15 -13.67
C LEU A 700 24.61 1.66 -14.04
N PRO A 701 25.12 1.30 -15.23
CA PRO A 701 25.43 -0.09 -15.56
C PRO A 701 26.26 -0.76 -14.46
N ALA A 702 25.94 -2.03 -14.15
CA ALA A 702 26.51 -2.76 -13.01
C ALA A 702 28.04 -2.91 -13.03
N HIS A 703 28.69 -2.74 -14.20
CA HIS A 703 30.15 -2.77 -14.34
C HIS A 703 30.83 -1.47 -13.87
N ILE A 704 30.12 -0.35 -13.82
CA ILE A 704 30.65 0.95 -13.38
C ILE A 704 30.62 1.02 -11.84
N LYS A 705 31.70 0.55 -11.20
CA LYS A 705 31.86 0.57 -9.74
C LYS A 705 32.68 1.76 -9.21
N ASN A 706 33.43 2.41 -10.10
CA ASN A 706 34.24 3.58 -9.80
C ASN A 706 34.13 4.57 -10.97
N LEU A 707 33.77 5.81 -10.65
CA LEU A 707 33.60 6.91 -11.63
C LEU A 707 34.87 7.23 -12.40
N GLU A 708 36.03 7.24 -11.74
CA GLU A 708 37.29 7.67 -12.35
C GLU A 708 37.79 6.69 -13.41
N THR A 709 37.40 5.42 -13.29
CA THR A 709 37.80 4.36 -14.23
C THR A 709 36.68 3.89 -15.14
N GLY A 710 35.42 4.13 -14.74
CA GLY A 710 34.23 3.63 -15.45
C GLY A 710 33.53 4.67 -16.33
N ILE A 711 33.90 5.96 -16.23
CA ILE A 711 33.37 7.03 -17.09
C ILE A 711 34.51 7.71 -17.83
N VAL A 712 34.31 7.95 -19.12
CA VAL A 712 35.22 8.70 -19.98
C VAL A 712 34.47 9.87 -20.63
N TRP A 713 35.12 11.01 -20.77
CA TRP A 713 34.54 12.17 -21.45
C TRP A 713 35.02 12.21 -22.89
N LEU A 714 34.09 12.12 -23.84
CA LEU A 714 34.38 11.95 -25.26
C LEU A 714 33.78 13.08 -26.08
N ARG A 715 34.48 13.52 -27.11
CA ARG A 715 33.92 14.37 -28.17
C ARG A 715 33.01 13.53 -29.07
N PRO A 716 32.06 14.12 -29.81
CA PRO A 716 31.09 13.34 -30.59
C PRO A 716 31.70 12.31 -31.55
N HIS A 717 32.80 12.66 -32.23
CA HIS A 717 33.50 11.77 -33.16
C HIS A 717 34.20 10.57 -32.50
N GLU A 718 34.31 10.56 -31.17
CA GLU A 718 34.99 9.53 -30.38
C GLU A 718 34.00 8.55 -29.71
N ILE A 719 32.71 8.84 -29.79
CA ILE A 719 31.59 8.07 -29.19
C ILE A 719 31.21 6.92 -30.12
N ALA A 720 30.99 5.73 -29.54
CA ALA A 720 30.58 4.56 -30.31
C ALA A 720 29.21 4.78 -30.99
N GLY A 721 29.10 4.37 -32.26
CA GLY A 721 27.87 4.53 -33.05
C GLY A 721 27.67 5.92 -33.67
N VAL A 722 28.53 6.90 -33.37
CA VAL A 722 28.46 8.25 -33.94
C VAL A 722 29.42 8.36 -35.12
N THR A 723 28.88 8.58 -36.33
CA THR A 723 29.68 8.61 -37.57
C THR A 723 29.73 10.00 -38.20
N LYS A 724 28.62 10.75 -38.11
CA LYS A 724 28.49 12.08 -38.70
C LYS A 724 27.74 13.00 -37.73
N PRO A 725 28.41 13.48 -36.67
CA PRO A 725 27.76 14.29 -35.64
C PRO A 725 27.17 15.58 -36.23
N SER A 726 25.92 15.86 -35.88
CA SER A 726 25.22 17.09 -36.21
C SER A 726 24.44 17.57 -35.00
N LEU A 727 24.27 18.88 -34.86
CA LEU A 727 23.43 19.43 -33.80
C LEU A 727 21.98 18.95 -33.94
N PHE A 728 21.47 18.96 -35.19
CA PHE A 728 20.17 18.45 -35.60
C PHE A 728 20.37 17.58 -36.86
N VAL A 729 19.75 16.40 -36.93
CA VAL A 729 19.86 15.52 -38.11
C VAL A 729 18.71 15.77 -39.08
N ASP A 730 17.47 15.64 -38.62
CA ASP A 730 16.25 15.84 -39.40
C ASP A 730 15.28 16.86 -38.77
N GLY A 731 15.76 17.61 -37.77
CA GLY A 731 15.02 18.66 -37.10
C GLY A 731 15.19 18.54 -35.60
N HIS A 732 14.14 18.85 -34.86
CA HIS A 732 14.05 18.52 -33.45
C HIS A 732 12.60 18.13 -33.16
N ASP A 733 12.41 16.99 -32.51
CA ASP A 733 11.10 16.52 -32.11
C ASP A 733 11.14 15.82 -30.74
N PHE A 734 9.97 15.59 -30.17
CA PHE A 734 9.83 15.02 -28.83
C PHE A 734 10.27 13.56 -28.74
N GLY A 735 10.28 12.85 -29.87
CA GLY A 735 10.76 11.48 -30.03
C GLY A 735 12.29 11.37 -30.01
N ASP A 736 13.03 12.47 -30.19
CA ASP A 736 14.49 12.42 -30.10
C ASP A 736 14.96 12.25 -28.66
N VAL A 737 14.19 12.72 -27.67
CA VAL A 737 14.61 12.73 -26.27
C VAL A 737 14.56 11.33 -25.65
N MET A 738 15.74 10.80 -25.33
CA MET A 738 15.92 9.56 -24.57
C MET A 738 16.76 9.83 -23.33
N GLN A 739 16.20 9.49 -22.17
CA GLN A 739 16.88 9.64 -20.89
C GLN A 739 17.82 8.45 -20.62
N GLY A 740 19.01 8.72 -20.09
CA GLY A 740 19.95 7.68 -19.65
C GLY A 740 19.97 7.46 -18.14
N ALA A 741 21.15 7.19 -17.59
CA ALA A 741 21.35 6.70 -16.21
C ALA A 741 21.04 7.70 -15.07
N LEU A 742 20.60 8.92 -15.39
CA LEU A 742 20.36 10.00 -14.41
C LEU A 742 18.87 10.12 -14.08
N GLY A 743 18.52 10.30 -12.80
CA GLY A 743 17.15 10.46 -12.32
C GLY A 743 16.51 11.84 -12.60
N ASN A 744 16.61 12.35 -13.83
CA ASN A 744 16.23 13.72 -14.22
C ASN A 744 15.03 13.78 -15.18
N CYS A 745 14.08 12.84 -15.06
CA CYS A 745 12.90 12.74 -15.94
C CYS A 745 12.09 14.04 -16.06
N TRP A 746 12.03 14.85 -14.99
CA TRP A 746 11.38 16.16 -14.99
C TRP A 746 11.98 17.14 -16.00
N ILE A 747 13.27 17.04 -16.30
CA ILE A 747 13.95 17.84 -17.34
C ILE A 747 13.74 17.23 -18.71
N MET A 748 13.90 15.91 -18.83
CA MET A 748 13.77 15.20 -20.12
C MET A 748 12.36 15.33 -20.71
N SER A 749 11.33 15.23 -19.86
CA SER A 749 9.95 15.55 -20.28
C SER A 749 9.79 17.02 -20.64
N GLY A 750 10.47 17.94 -19.96
CA GLY A 750 10.52 19.36 -20.34
C GLY A 750 11.11 19.57 -21.74
N PHE A 751 12.23 18.91 -22.05
CA PHE A 751 12.87 18.94 -23.37
C PHE A 751 11.94 18.39 -24.45
N SER A 752 11.28 17.26 -24.17
CA SER A 752 10.31 16.65 -25.08
C SER A 752 9.17 17.62 -25.42
N ILE A 753 8.68 18.37 -24.44
CA ILE A 753 7.60 19.35 -24.65
C ILE A 753 8.07 20.51 -25.53
N VAL A 754 9.22 21.13 -25.24
CA VAL A 754 9.68 22.31 -25.99
C VAL A 754 10.19 21.97 -27.41
N ALA A 755 10.66 20.74 -27.63
CA ALA A 755 11.12 20.27 -28.95
C ALA A 755 10.02 20.34 -30.02
N ASN A 756 8.74 20.27 -29.64
CA ASN A 756 7.60 20.43 -30.56
C ASN A 756 7.43 21.85 -31.12
N TYR A 757 8.16 22.84 -30.61
CA TYR A 757 7.95 24.25 -30.89
C TYR A 757 9.24 24.93 -31.34
N PRO A 758 9.50 25.02 -32.66
CA PRO A 758 10.74 25.61 -33.21
C PRO A 758 11.06 27.02 -32.71
N HIS A 759 10.05 27.84 -32.41
CA HIS A 759 10.26 29.17 -31.85
C HIS A 759 10.85 29.16 -30.43
N LEU A 760 10.53 28.15 -29.62
CA LEU A 760 11.13 27.98 -28.28
C LEU A 760 12.52 27.38 -28.41
N MET A 761 12.70 26.37 -29.27
CA MET A 761 14.02 25.76 -29.51
C MET A 761 15.06 26.79 -29.98
N LYS A 762 14.68 27.72 -30.87
CA LYS A 762 15.57 28.82 -31.29
C LYS A 762 15.90 29.84 -30.19
N LYS A 763 15.08 29.93 -29.13
CA LYS A 763 15.38 30.75 -27.95
C LYS A 763 16.31 30.02 -26.99
N ILE A 764 16.18 28.69 -26.90
CA ILE A 764 16.96 27.85 -26.00
C ILE A 764 18.34 27.56 -26.59
N ILE A 765 18.42 27.20 -27.87
CA ILE A 765 19.66 26.86 -28.58
C ILE A 765 20.03 28.03 -29.49
N LEU A 766 21.08 28.77 -29.13
CA LEU A 766 21.52 29.95 -29.86
C LEU A 766 22.46 29.54 -30.99
N GLU A 767 21.92 28.91 -32.04
CA GLU A 767 22.68 28.36 -33.17
C GLU A 767 23.70 29.36 -33.77
N SER A 768 23.34 30.65 -33.85
CA SER A 768 24.22 31.71 -34.35
C SER A 768 25.46 31.97 -33.48
N LYS A 769 25.49 31.45 -32.26
CA LYS A 769 26.59 31.52 -31.28
C LYS A 769 27.24 30.15 -31.06
N CYS A 770 26.83 29.12 -31.80
CA CYS A 770 27.48 27.82 -31.80
C CYS A 770 28.56 27.79 -32.89
N ASP A 771 29.68 27.13 -32.60
CA ASP A 771 30.71 26.79 -33.57
C ASP A 771 31.06 25.30 -33.40
N PRO A 772 30.31 24.40 -34.08
CA PRO A 772 30.58 22.97 -34.04
C PRO A 772 31.99 22.59 -34.53
N SER A 773 32.64 23.44 -35.33
CA SER A 773 33.97 23.14 -35.88
C SER A 773 35.09 23.19 -34.83
N ILE A 774 34.83 23.87 -33.72
CA ILE A 774 35.68 23.89 -32.52
C ILE A 774 34.98 23.24 -31.32
N GLY A 775 33.79 22.67 -31.48
CA GLY A 775 33.03 22.04 -30.39
C GLY A 775 32.48 23.01 -29.36
N LYS A 776 32.07 24.23 -29.75
CA LYS A 776 31.50 25.27 -28.86
C LYS A 776 30.00 25.41 -29.09
N TYR A 777 29.20 25.35 -28.03
CA TYR A 777 27.74 25.48 -28.10
C TYR A 777 27.22 26.47 -27.06
N THR A 778 26.19 27.23 -27.42
CA THR A 778 25.59 28.25 -26.54
C THR A 778 24.11 28.02 -26.36
N PHE A 779 23.68 27.95 -25.12
CA PHE A 779 22.30 27.76 -24.71
C PHE A 779 21.81 28.95 -23.89
N CYS A 780 20.50 29.13 -23.78
CA CYS A 780 19.88 30.18 -23.01
C CYS A 780 18.75 29.63 -22.15
N PHE A 781 18.78 29.94 -20.86
CA PHE A 781 17.79 29.52 -19.86
C PHE A 781 17.25 30.73 -19.12
N PHE A 782 16.03 30.66 -18.61
CA PHE A 782 15.46 31.66 -17.72
C PHE A 782 15.72 31.28 -16.27
N LYS A 783 16.45 32.12 -15.53
CA LYS A 783 16.75 31.88 -14.11
C LYS A 783 16.69 33.19 -13.34
N GLU A 784 16.05 33.16 -12.17
CA GLU A 784 15.97 34.31 -11.25
C GLU A 784 15.42 35.59 -11.93
N GLY A 785 14.46 35.43 -12.84
CA GLY A 785 13.83 36.58 -13.51
C GLY A 785 14.54 37.08 -14.78
N GLU A 786 15.66 36.47 -15.20
CA GLU A 786 16.41 36.89 -16.38
C GLU A 786 16.85 35.73 -17.27
N SER A 787 17.15 36.03 -18.54
CA SER A 787 17.71 35.06 -19.47
C SER A 787 19.24 34.96 -19.28
N LYS A 788 19.72 33.80 -18.83
CA LYS A 788 21.15 33.47 -18.65
C LYS A 788 21.65 32.61 -19.81
N GLN A 789 22.76 33.03 -20.43
CA GLN A 789 23.44 32.25 -21.46
C GLN A 789 24.47 31.32 -20.83
N VAL A 790 24.51 30.07 -21.30
CA VAL A 790 25.45 29.04 -20.87
C VAL A 790 26.23 28.56 -22.10
N VAL A 791 27.55 28.68 -22.04
CA VAL A 791 28.46 28.23 -23.10
C VAL A 791 29.14 26.96 -22.63
N ILE A 792 29.08 25.90 -23.43
CA ILE A 792 29.71 24.62 -23.12
C ILE A 792 30.55 24.09 -24.29
N ASP A 793 31.48 23.20 -23.98
CA ASP A 793 32.13 22.34 -24.97
C ASP A 793 31.31 21.06 -25.23
N ASP A 794 31.68 20.28 -26.25
CA ASP A 794 31.03 18.99 -26.61
C ASP A 794 31.71 17.73 -26.03
N LEU A 795 32.45 17.84 -24.93
CA LEU A 795 32.85 16.64 -24.17
C LEU A 795 31.65 16.07 -23.42
N ILE A 796 31.26 14.84 -23.71
CA ILE A 796 30.06 14.19 -23.15
C ILE A 796 30.47 12.99 -22.28
N PRO A 797 29.91 12.82 -21.07
CA PRO A 797 30.13 11.63 -20.25
C PRO A 797 29.63 10.36 -20.94
N CYS A 798 30.53 9.40 -21.11
CA CYS A 798 30.28 8.12 -21.75
C CYS A 798 30.76 6.98 -20.85
N ASP A 799 30.19 5.79 -21.04
CA ASP A 799 30.70 4.57 -20.41
C ASP A 799 32.10 4.26 -20.94
N ALA A 800 33.07 4.05 -20.05
CA ALA A 800 34.45 3.75 -20.43
C ALA A 800 34.58 2.42 -21.19
N LEU A 801 33.69 1.46 -20.95
CA LEU A 801 33.74 0.14 -21.58
C LEU A 801 33.10 0.15 -22.99
N SER A 802 31.83 0.52 -23.08
CA SER A 802 31.09 0.54 -24.36
C SER A 802 31.37 1.77 -25.22
N ARG A 803 31.88 2.86 -24.61
CA ARG A 803 32.04 4.19 -25.24
C ARG A 803 30.74 4.78 -25.77
N SER A 804 29.57 4.33 -25.30
CA SER A 804 28.28 4.95 -25.60
C SER A 804 27.94 6.05 -24.60
N TYR A 805 26.95 6.87 -24.94
CA TYR A 805 26.34 7.85 -24.03
C TYR A 805 25.95 7.22 -22.69
N LEU A 806 26.22 7.92 -21.59
CA LEU A 806 25.86 7.45 -20.25
C LEU A 806 24.55 8.07 -19.73
N PHE A 807 24.36 9.36 -19.98
CA PHE A 807 23.16 10.11 -19.61
C PHE A 807 22.23 10.22 -20.82
N SER A 808 21.57 11.36 -21.03
CA SER A 808 20.65 11.50 -22.16
C SER A 808 21.33 11.33 -23.52
N CYS A 809 20.57 10.85 -24.49
CA CYS A 809 20.98 10.77 -25.89
C CYS A 809 19.79 11.04 -26.80
N SER A 810 20.09 11.31 -28.07
CA SER A 810 19.08 11.43 -29.10
C SER A 810 18.77 10.06 -29.70
N ARG A 811 17.56 9.86 -30.23
CA ARG A 811 17.16 8.63 -30.95
C ARG A 811 18.13 8.26 -32.07
N ASP A 812 18.55 9.23 -32.88
CA ASP A 812 19.68 9.06 -33.80
C ASP A 812 20.99 9.37 -33.06
N SER A 813 21.91 8.41 -33.04
CA SER A 813 23.22 8.57 -32.39
C SER A 813 24.04 9.74 -32.94
N ASN A 814 23.78 10.19 -34.17
CA ASN A 814 24.46 11.33 -34.79
C ASN A 814 23.90 12.68 -34.35
N GLU A 815 22.76 12.72 -33.67
CA GLU A 815 22.12 13.95 -33.25
C GLU A 815 22.52 14.36 -31.82
N LEU A 816 22.98 15.61 -31.66
CA LEU A 816 23.66 16.04 -30.44
C LEU A 816 22.89 17.00 -29.54
N TRP A 817 21.76 17.55 -29.98
CA TRP A 817 21.10 18.62 -29.22
C TRP A 817 20.64 18.16 -27.83
N VAL A 818 20.15 16.91 -27.67
CA VAL A 818 19.69 16.38 -26.38
C VAL A 818 20.83 16.28 -25.36
N PRO A 819 21.93 15.54 -25.61
CA PRO A 819 23.03 15.42 -24.65
C PRO A 819 23.74 16.76 -24.38
N LEU A 820 23.83 17.64 -25.38
CA LEU A 820 24.42 18.97 -25.18
C LEU A 820 23.52 19.89 -24.36
N LEU A 821 22.20 19.85 -24.57
CA LEU A 821 21.26 20.65 -23.78
C LEU A 821 21.23 20.17 -22.32
N GLU A 822 21.26 18.86 -22.08
CA GLU A 822 21.38 18.29 -20.73
C GLU A 822 22.67 18.76 -20.05
N LYS A 823 23.81 18.71 -20.76
CA LYS A 823 25.09 19.21 -20.24
C LYS A 823 25.04 20.70 -19.92
N ALA A 824 24.45 21.53 -20.78
CA ALA A 824 24.32 22.96 -20.54
C ALA A 824 23.43 23.24 -19.31
N TYR A 825 22.38 22.44 -19.12
CA TYR A 825 21.53 22.51 -17.94
C TYR A 825 22.29 22.04 -16.68
N ALA A 826 23.10 21.00 -16.77
CA ALA A 826 23.98 20.55 -15.68
C ALA A 826 25.01 21.63 -15.30
N SER A 827 25.58 22.32 -16.30
CA SER A 827 26.50 23.45 -16.11
C SER A 827 25.80 24.63 -15.42
N LEU A 828 24.56 24.93 -15.80
CA LEU A 828 23.74 25.96 -15.13
C LEU A 828 23.56 25.67 -13.63
N TYR A 829 23.43 24.41 -13.25
CA TYR A 829 23.24 23.94 -11.87
C TYR A 829 24.56 23.53 -11.17
N GLY A 830 25.68 23.56 -11.88
CA GLY A 830 27.03 23.29 -11.38
C GLY A 830 27.51 21.83 -11.49
N ASN A 831 26.62 20.85 -11.61
CA ASN A 831 26.96 19.43 -11.85
C ASN A 831 25.73 18.60 -12.30
N TYR A 832 25.96 17.40 -12.85
CA TYR A 832 24.89 16.48 -13.26
C TYR A 832 24.05 15.96 -12.09
N TYR A 833 24.68 15.67 -10.95
CA TYR A 833 23.98 15.15 -9.76
C TYR A 833 22.92 16.12 -9.23
N ALA A 834 23.13 17.43 -9.34
CA ALA A 834 22.16 18.46 -8.97
C ALA A 834 20.84 18.38 -9.78
N LEU A 835 20.82 17.69 -10.92
CA LEU A 835 19.64 17.52 -11.75
C LEU A 835 18.71 16.39 -11.28
N MET A 836 19.15 15.59 -10.29
CA MET A 836 18.36 14.49 -9.76
C MET A 836 17.15 15.00 -8.97
N GLY A 837 15.96 14.58 -9.38
CA GLY A 837 14.71 14.91 -8.69
C GLY A 837 14.27 16.37 -8.86
N GLY A 838 13.05 16.56 -9.36
CA GLY A 838 12.46 17.88 -9.52
C GLY A 838 11.05 17.84 -10.10
N HIS A 839 10.48 19.03 -10.28
CA HIS A 839 9.13 19.22 -10.80
C HIS A 839 9.17 19.64 -12.26
N LEU A 840 8.32 19.05 -13.11
CA LEU A 840 8.32 19.35 -14.54
C LEU A 840 8.08 20.83 -14.82
N LYS A 841 7.17 21.46 -14.06
CA LYS A 841 6.88 22.89 -14.15
C LYS A 841 8.14 23.76 -13.99
N ASP A 842 9.09 23.35 -13.16
CA ASP A 842 10.32 24.10 -12.93
C ASP A 842 11.24 24.06 -14.16
N SER A 843 11.36 22.90 -14.80
CA SER A 843 12.14 22.76 -16.04
C SER A 843 11.51 23.61 -17.15
N LEU A 844 10.18 23.58 -17.27
CA LEU A 844 9.47 24.38 -18.26
C LEU A 844 9.62 25.89 -18.00
N VAL A 845 9.63 26.33 -16.75
CA VAL A 845 9.95 27.74 -16.42
C VAL A 845 11.37 28.08 -16.85
N ASP A 846 12.35 27.22 -16.56
CA ASP A 846 13.75 27.48 -16.90
C ASP A 846 14.00 27.46 -18.42
N LEU A 847 13.21 26.70 -19.19
CA LEU A 847 13.29 26.65 -20.65
C LEU A 847 12.54 27.79 -21.35
N THR A 848 11.48 28.34 -20.74
CA THR A 848 10.54 29.23 -21.44
C THR A 848 10.36 30.61 -20.81
N GLY A 849 10.68 30.76 -19.52
CA GLY A 849 10.38 31.95 -18.73
C GLY A 849 8.90 32.18 -18.43
N GLY A 850 8.03 31.21 -18.71
CA GLY A 850 6.60 31.30 -18.42
C GLY A 850 6.26 31.23 -16.91
N ILE A 851 4.96 31.26 -16.60
CA ILE A 851 4.44 31.15 -15.23
C ILE A 851 3.95 29.71 -14.98
N PRO A 852 4.40 29.02 -13.92
CA PRO A 852 4.01 27.64 -13.68
C PRO A 852 2.55 27.53 -13.23
N PHE A 853 1.94 26.40 -13.52
CA PHE A 853 0.64 26.03 -12.97
C PHE A 853 0.59 24.53 -12.66
N THR A 854 -0.33 24.18 -11.78
CA THR A 854 -0.58 22.80 -11.39
C THR A 854 -2.08 22.54 -11.38
N CYS A 855 -2.52 21.41 -11.92
CA CYS A 855 -3.90 20.98 -11.94
C CYS A 855 -4.00 19.59 -11.32
N LYS A 856 -4.80 19.44 -10.26
CA LYS A 856 -5.09 18.13 -9.68
C LYS A 856 -5.99 17.36 -10.63
N VAL A 857 -5.61 16.12 -10.95
CA VAL A 857 -6.33 15.26 -11.87
C VAL A 857 -7.26 14.34 -11.06
N SER A 858 -8.54 14.31 -11.44
CA SER A 858 -9.52 13.40 -10.87
C SER A 858 -10.62 13.09 -11.88
N SER A 859 -11.40 12.03 -11.66
CA SER A 859 -12.57 11.76 -12.50
C SER A 859 -13.68 12.81 -12.34
N GLN A 860 -13.65 13.66 -11.32
CA GLN A 860 -14.68 14.68 -11.09
C GLN A 860 -14.51 15.91 -11.98
N ASN A 861 -13.27 16.23 -12.35
CA ASN A 861 -12.94 17.39 -13.17
C ASN A 861 -12.49 16.99 -14.58
N ILE A 862 -13.00 15.86 -15.09
CA ILE A 862 -12.61 15.29 -16.39
C ILE A 862 -12.82 16.26 -17.56
N GLU A 863 -13.89 17.06 -17.55
CA GLU A 863 -14.13 18.08 -18.58
C GLU A 863 -13.17 19.26 -18.45
N GLU A 864 -12.80 19.65 -17.23
CA GLU A 864 -11.78 20.70 -17.01
C GLU A 864 -10.41 20.24 -17.50
N ILE A 865 -10.05 18.98 -17.22
CA ILE A 865 -8.83 18.34 -17.73
C ILE A 865 -8.88 18.29 -19.26
N TRP A 866 -9.98 17.85 -19.85
CA TRP A 866 -10.11 17.82 -21.30
C TRP A 866 -9.93 19.19 -21.93
N ASN A 867 -10.58 20.21 -21.39
CA ASN A 867 -10.44 21.59 -21.86
C ASN A 867 -9.01 22.12 -21.69
N LEU A 868 -8.34 21.74 -20.60
CA LEU A 868 -6.95 22.09 -20.36
C LEU A 868 -6.02 21.43 -21.39
N VAL A 869 -6.12 20.12 -21.61
CA VAL A 869 -5.27 19.42 -22.60
C VAL A 869 -5.60 19.87 -24.03
N CYS A 870 -6.86 20.17 -24.34
CA CYS A 870 -7.25 20.76 -25.63
C CYS A 870 -6.70 22.17 -25.86
N SER A 871 -6.24 22.85 -24.80
CA SER A 871 -5.58 24.16 -24.92
C SER A 871 -4.13 24.07 -25.37
N LEU A 872 -3.58 22.85 -25.50
CA LEU A 872 -2.26 22.64 -26.07
C LEU A 872 -2.19 23.22 -27.49
N PRO A 873 -1.17 24.02 -27.80
CA PRO A 873 -0.95 24.47 -29.16
C PRO A 873 -0.63 23.28 -30.06
N LYS A 874 -1.08 23.34 -31.32
CA LYS A 874 -0.71 22.32 -32.31
C LYS A 874 0.79 22.36 -32.56
N GLN A 875 1.36 21.23 -32.96
CA GLN A 875 2.77 21.15 -33.37
C GLN A 875 3.08 22.21 -34.44
N ASN A 876 4.26 22.84 -34.36
CA ASN A 876 4.69 23.91 -35.27
C ASN A 876 3.79 25.16 -35.30
N THR A 877 2.95 25.39 -34.28
CA THR A 877 2.21 26.64 -34.14
C THR A 877 3.20 27.81 -33.98
N ASP A 878 3.00 28.87 -34.75
CA ASP A 878 3.72 30.14 -34.56
C ASP A 878 3.24 30.83 -33.28
N LEU A 879 4.03 30.65 -32.22
CA LEU A 879 3.71 31.13 -30.88
C LEU A 879 3.65 32.66 -30.79
N THR A 880 4.25 33.38 -31.74
CA THR A 880 4.22 34.85 -31.76
C THR A 880 2.84 35.42 -32.07
N ARG A 881 1.92 34.59 -32.58
CA ARG A 881 0.54 34.97 -32.91
C ARG A 881 -0.46 34.63 -31.80
N CYS A 882 -0.02 33.90 -30.78
CA CYS A 882 -0.83 33.55 -29.61
C CYS A 882 -0.69 34.64 -28.53
N LYS A 883 -1.78 34.91 -27.78
CA LYS A 883 -1.72 35.78 -26.59
C LYS A 883 -0.89 35.12 -25.49
N SER A 884 -1.19 33.85 -25.22
CA SER A 884 -0.43 32.96 -24.37
C SER A 884 -0.61 31.53 -24.86
N ILE A 885 0.27 30.63 -24.43
CA ILE A 885 0.17 29.19 -24.69
C ILE A 885 0.40 28.44 -23.40
N LYS A 886 -0.20 27.25 -23.29
CA LYS A 886 0.06 26.34 -22.17
C LYS A 886 0.85 25.14 -22.66
N LEU A 887 1.89 24.80 -21.92
CA LEU A 887 2.72 23.61 -22.11
C LEU A 887 2.63 22.79 -20.84
N MET A 888 2.49 21.47 -20.95
CA MET A 888 2.21 20.65 -19.77
C MET A 888 2.69 19.22 -19.93
N GLY A 889 2.88 18.58 -18.79
CA GLY A 889 3.01 17.15 -18.67
C GLY A 889 2.23 16.65 -17.46
N ALA A 890 2.43 15.38 -17.14
CA ALA A 890 1.73 14.75 -16.04
C ALA A 890 2.68 13.88 -15.24
N ARG A 891 2.35 13.72 -13.95
CA ARG A 891 3.00 12.75 -13.07
C ARG A 891 1.94 11.96 -12.33
N SER A 892 2.26 10.71 -12.04
CA SER A 892 1.46 9.87 -11.15
C SER A 892 2.21 9.67 -9.84
N GLU A 893 1.56 9.96 -8.71
CA GLU A 893 2.10 9.67 -7.37
C GLU A 893 1.46 8.44 -6.73
N THR A 894 0.47 7.84 -7.39
CA THR A 894 -0.21 6.61 -6.96
C THR A 894 0.52 5.41 -7.51
N SER A 895 0.60 4.30 -6.77
CA SER A 895 1.19 3.06 -7.26
C SER A 895 0.35 2.46 -8.39
N ALA A 896 0.59 2.84 -9.65
CA ALA A 896 0.13 2.03 -10.77
C ALA A 896 0.70 0.62 -10.60
N SER A 897 -0.12 -0.40 -10.80
CA SER A 897 0.33 -1.79 -10.75
C SER A 897 1.42 -2.00 -11.79
N ASP A 898 2.51 -2.69 -11.43
CA ASP A 898 3.67 -3.00 -12.28
C ASP A 898 3.29 -3.58 -13.66
N PHE A 899 2.08 -4.15 -13.79
CA PHE A 899 1.52 -4.70 -15.02
C PHE A 899 1.08 -3.70 -16.10
N THR A 900 0.99 -2.39 -15.78
CA THR A 900 0.46 -1.38 -16.72
C THR A 900 1.53 -0.76 -17.62
N GLY A 901 2.81 -0.83 -17.23
CA GLY A 901 3.93 -0.16 -17.89
C GLY A 901 4.00 1.36 -17.67
N ILE A 902 3.19 1.91 -16.75
CA ILE A 902 3.31 3.30 -16.27
C ILE A 902 4.22 3.32 -15.05
N ILE A 903 5.08 4.33 -14.99
CA ILE A 903 6.12 4.49 -13.97
C ILE A 903 5.67 5.57 -12.99
N ASN A 904 5.69 5.23 -11.71
CA ASN A 904 5.27 6.12 -10.65
C ASN A 904 6.40 7.07 -10.25
N PHE A 905 6.04 8.25 -9.74
CA PHE A 905 6.99 9.32 -9.40
C PHE A 905 7.89 9.73 -10.58
N HIS A 906 7.38 9.56 -11.80
CA HIS A 906 8.05 9.87 -13.05
C HIS A 906 7.27 10.95 -13.82
N ALA A 907 7.98 11.86 -14.49
CA ALA A 907 7.37 12.92 -15.27
C ALA A 907 7.18 12.47 -16.72
N TYR A 908 5.96 12.60 -17.24
CA TYR A 908 5.60 12.34 -18.63
C TYR A 908 5.25 13.65 -19.34
N ALA A 909 5.58 13.77 -20.62
CA ALA A 909 5.13 14.88 -21.45
C ALA A 909 3.73 14.59 -22.02
N ILE A 910 2.82 15.58 -21.97
CA ILE A 910 1.54 15.51 -22.70
C ILE A 910 1.75 16.21 -24.03
N ILE A 911 1.54 15.47 -25.12
CA ILE A 911 1.86 15.91 -26.47
C ILE A 911 0.61 16.45 -27.18
N GLU A 912 -0.50 15.72 -27.10
CA GLU A 912 -1.70 16.06 -27.87
C GLU A 912 -2.99 15.51 -27.23
N ALA A 913 -4.11 16.23 -27.39
CA ALA A 913 -5.46 15.73 -27.13
C ALA A 913 -6.17 15.42 -28.46
N ILE A 914 -6.75 14.22 -28.56
CA ILE A 914 -7.36 13.72 -29.79
C ILE A 914 -8.77 13.21 -29.49
N GLU A 915 -9.78 13.78 -30.14
CA GLU A 915 -11.14 13.22 -30.13
C GLU A 915 -11.35 12.40 -31.40
N LEU A 916 -11.63 11.10 -31.25
CA LEU A 916 -11.79 10.21 -32.40
C LEU A 916 -13.12 10.50 -33.13
N PRO A 917 -13.17 10.41 -34.47
CA PRO A 917 -14.38 10.66 -35.23
C PRO A 917 -15.48 9.66 -34.90
N SER A 918 -16.69 10.16 -34.57
CA SER A 918 -17.83 9.33 -34.16
C SER A 918 -18.25 8.27 -35.18
N HIS A 919 -18.02 8.51 -36.47
CA HIS A 919 -18.32 7.55 -37.55
C HIS A 919 -17.34 6.36 -37.58
N LEU A 920 -16.14 6.48 -36.99
CA LEU A 920 -15.14 5.40 -36.90
C LEU A 920 -15.24 4.62 -35.57
N THR A 921 -15.99 5.15 -34.60
CA THR A 921 -16.12 4.58 -33.25
C THR A 921 -17.52 4.06 -32.96
N ASN A 922 -18.32 3.76 -34.00
CA ASN A 922 -19.71 3.29 -33.89
C ASN A 922 -20.60 4.23 -33.05
N GLY A 923 -20.43 5.54 -33.22
CA GLY A 923 -21.19 6.57 -32.50
C GLY A 923 -20.72 6.83 -31.06
N LYS A 924 -19.70 6.12 -30.57
CA LYS A 924 -19.14 6.35 -29.23
C LYS A 924 -18.21 7.56 -29.23
N ARG A 925 -18.33 8.41 -28.22
CA ARG A 925 -17.39 9.49 -27.98
C ARG A 925 -16.13 8.93 -27.32
N VAL A 926 -14.97 9.07 -27.97
CA VAL A 926 -13.69 8.57 -27.46
C VAL A 926 -12.67 9.70 -27.49
N ARG A 927 -12.13 10.03 -26.32
CA ARG A 927 -11.14 11.09 -26.11
C ARG A 927 -9.83 10.47 -25.66
N LEU A 928 -8.78 10.73 -26.42
CA LEU A 928 -7.45 10.20 -26.18
C LEU A 928 -6.47 11.32 -25.82
N ILE A 929 -5.50 10.99 -24.98
CA ILE A 929 -4.33 11.81 -24.71
C ILE A 929 -3.12 11.06 -25.24
N LYS A 930 -2.30 11.76 -26.02
CA LYS A 930 -1.00 11.30 -26.49
C LYS A 930 0.07 11.77 -25.52
N MET A 931 0.88 10.84 -25.02
CA MET A 931 1.90 11.09 -24.01
C MET A 931 3.26 10.57 -24.46
N LYS A 932 4.32 11.09 -23.85
CA LYS A 932 5.70 10.63 -24.05
C LYS A 932 6.36 10.35 -22.70
N ASN A 933 6.87 9.12 -22.56
CA ASN A 933 7.79 8.68 -21.53
C ASN A 933 9.23 9.01 -21.97
N PRO A 934 10.02 9.80 -21.22
CA PRO A 934 11.42 10.05 -21.55
C PRO A 934 12.33 8.82 -21.37
N TRP A 935 11.95 7.80 -20.58
CA TRP A 935 12.64 6.49 -20.51
C TRP A 935 12.33 5.58 -21.70
N ALA A 936 12.34 6.11 -22.92
CA ALA A 936 12.15 5.35 -24.15
C ALA A 936 12.95 4.03 -24.14
N ASN A 937 12.38 2.98 -24.72
CA ASN A 937 12.91 1.61 -24.82
C ASN A 937 12.92 0.76 -23.52
N SER A 938 12.47 1.27 -22.36
CA SER A 938 12.44 0.49 -21.11
C SER A 938 11.05 -0.04 -20.74
N THR A 939 10.02 0.82 -20.82
CA THR A 939 8.64 0.51 -20.43
C THR A 939 7.65 1.50 -21.04
N GLU A 940 6.52 0.98 -21.53
CA GLU A 940 5.41 1.75 -22.10
C GLU A 940 4.05 1.25 -21.64
N TRP A 941 3.04 2.10 -21.80
CA TRP A 941 1.64 1.79 -21.53
C TRP A 941 1.17 0.53 -22.28
N ARG A 942 0.63 -0.45 -21.55
CA ARG A 942 0.17 -1.74 -22.12
C ARG A 942 -1.34 -1.93 -22.18
N GLY A 943 -2.13 -1.02 -21.62
CA GLY A 943 -3.59 -1.16 -21.59
C GLY A 943 -4.30 -0.63 -22.84
N ASP A 944 -5.58 -0.29 -22.71
CA ASP A 944 -6.40 0.21 -23.82
C ASP A 944 -5.77 1.41 -24.52
N TRP A 945 -5.76 1.38 -25.86
CA TRP A 945 -5.13 2.37 -26.74
C TRP A 945 -3.60 2.42 -26.73
N SER A 946 -2.92 1.49 -26.04
CA SER A 946 -1.49 1.23 -26.27
C SER A 946 -1.19 0.92 -27.74
N ASP A 947 0.08 0.97 -28.12
CA ASP A 947 0.51 0.78 -29.50
C ASP A 947 0.17 -0.62 -30.07
N SER A 948 0.09 -1.62 -29.20
CA SER A 948 -0.31 -3.00 -29.50
C SER A 948 -1.80 -3.27 -29.24
N SER A 949 -2.57 -2.27 -28.79
CA SER A 949 -3.99 -2.45 -28.46
C SER A 949 -4.82 -2.88 -29.66
N SER A 950 -5.68 -3.88 -29.45
CA SER A 950 -6.65 -4.38 -30.45
C SER A 950 -7.79 -3.40 -30.75
N LEU A 951 -7.92 -2.32 -29.97
CA LEU A 951 -8.90 -1.26 -30.22
C LEU A 951 -8.55 -0.42 -31.46
N TRP A 952 -7.28 -0.44 -31.89
CA TRP A 952 -6.83 0.27 -33.08
C TRP A 952 -7.28 -0.44 -34.36
N THR A 953 -8.20 0.16 -35.11
CA THR A 953 -8.47 -0.24 -36.50
C THR A 953 -7.50 0.43 -37.47
N PRO A 954 -7.26 -0.13 -38.67
CA PRO A 954 -6.41 0.50 -39.68
C PRO A 954 -6.81 1.95 -40.02
N GLU A 955 -8.11 2.25 -40.05
CA GLU A 955 -8.63 3.59 -40.29
C GLU A 955 -8.32 4.55 -39.14
N LEU A 956 -8.45 4.08 -37.88
CA LEU A 956 -8.10 4.86 -36.71
C LEU A 956 -6.60 5.13 -36.63
N ARG A 957 -5.76 4.13 -36.90
CA ARG A 957 -4.29 4.29 -36.99
C ARG A 957 -3.92 5.35 -38.03
N LYS A 958 -4.54 5.27 -39.22
CA LYS A 958 -4.33 6.27 -40.28
C LYS A 958 -4.78 7.67 -39.87
N PHE A 959 -5.83 7.79 -39.06
CA PHE A 959 -6.34 9.08 -38.56
C PHE A 959 -5.38 9.73 -37.56
N VAL A 960 -4.87 8.98 -36.58
CA VAL A 960 -3.96 9.51 -35.55
C VAL A 960 -2.50 9.60 -36.01
N GLY A 961 -2.17 8.97 -37.15
CA GLY A 961 -0.83 8.94 -37.76
C GLY A 961 -0.10 7.62 -37.52
N ASN A 962 0.90 7.32 -38.36
CA ASN A 962 1.70 6.10 -38.26
C ASN A 962 2.82 6.22 -37.22
N GLN A 963 2.45 6.44 -35.95
CA GLN A 963 3.38 6.52 -34.82
C GLN A 963 2.99 5.45 -33.82
N PHE A 964 3.32 4.21 -34.17
CA PHE A 964 3.08 3.03 -33.35
C PHE A 964 4.38 2.25 -33.27
N ASN A 965 5.13 2.48 -32.22
CA ASN A 965 6.37 1.82 -31.90
C ASN A 965 6.42 1.66 -30.38
N THR A 966 6.34 0.41 -29.92
CA THR A 966 6.24 0.07 -28.48
C THR A 966 7.50 0.37 -27.66
N GLN A 967 8.47 1.08 -28.25
CA GLN A 967 9.73 1.42 -27.63
C GLN A 967 10.11 2.91 -27.75
N ASP A 968 9.37 3.74 -28.48
CA ASP A 968 9.74 5.16 -28.60
C ASP A 968 9.31 6.01 -27.39
N GLY A 969 8.64 5.39 -26.42
CA GLY A 969 8.04 5.99 -25.23
C GLY A 969 6.75 6.75 -25.53
N ILE A 970 6.25 6.77 -26.76
CA ILE A 970 5.07 7.51 -27.20
C ILE A 970 3.88 6.56 -27.15
N PHE A 971 2.82 6.95 -26.44
CA PHE A 971 1.61 6.13 -26.39
C PHE A 971 0.37 6.98 -26.30
N PHE A 972 -0.77 6.35 -26.60
CA PHE A 972 -2.08 6.94 -26.43
C PHE A 972 -2.82 6.26 -25.29
N MET A 973 -3.70 7.02 -24.64
CA MET A 973 -4.56 6.48 -23.61
C MET A 973 -5.88 7.23 -23.55
N SER A 974 -6.93 6.61 -23.01
CA SER A 974 -8.19 7.30 -22.83
C SER A 974 -8.11 8.36 -21.73
N LEU A 975 -8.80 9.48 -21.93
CA LEU A 975 -8.92 10.53 -20.93
C LEU A 975 -9.49 9.98 -19.61
N GLU A 976 -10.46 9.07 -19.70
CA GLU A 976 -11.10 8.45 -18.54
C GLU A 976 -10.09 7.66 -17.70
N TYR A 977 -9.18 6.93 -18.36
CA TYR A 977 -8.14 6.18 -17.66
C TYR A 977 -7.02 7.10 -17.17
N PHE A 978 -6.68 8.15 -17.92
CA PHE A 978 -5.76 9.19 -17.47
C PHE A 978 -6.24 9.81 -16.15
N ALA A 979 -7.53 10.15 -16.06
CA ALA A 979 -8.16 10.68 -14.86
C ALA A 979 -8.26 9.68 -13.68
N VAL A 980 -7.91 8.41 -13.89
CA VAL A 980 -7.82 7.38 -12.84
C VAL A 980 -6.38 7.23 -12.36
N GLN A 981 -5.42 7.16 -13.29
CA GLN A 981 -4.03 6.81 -12.98
C GLN A 981 -3.12 8.01 -12.70
N TRP A 982 -3.42 9.18 -13.24
CA TRP A 982 -2.66 10.41 -12.97
C TRP A 982 -3.38 11.24 -11.93
N ASN A 983 -2.63 11.87 -11.05
CA ASN A 983 -3.17 12.75 -10.01
C ASN A 983 -2.73 14.21 -10.16
N LEU A 984 -1.75 14.49 -11.03
CA LEU A 984 -1.22 15.83 -11.22
C LEU A 984 -0.81 16.12 -12.66
N ILE A 985 -1.33 17.22 -13.20
CA ILE A 985 -0.79 17.91 -14.38
C ILE A 985 0.06 19.07 -13.89
N GLU A 986 1.29 19.15 -14.39
CA GLU A 986 2.21 20.26 -14.15
C GLU A 986 2.51 20.94 -15.49
N GLY A 987 2.54 22.26 -15.52
CA GLY A 987 2.78 22.98 -16.76
C GLY A 987 3.22 24.41 -16.55
N VAL A 988 3.38 25.12 -17.66
CA VAL A 988 3.71 26.53 -17.72
C VAL A 988 2.79 27.24 -18.73
N GLU A 989 2.33 28.44 -18.39
CA GLU A 989 1.72 29.36 -19.35
C GLU A 989 2.78 30.36 -19.83
N VAL A 990 3.08 30.36 -21.13
CA VAL A 990 4.05 31.27 -21.75
C VAL A 990 3.28 32.42 -22.37
N PHE A 991 3.62 33.65 -21.96
CA PHE A 991 2.91 34.87 -22.35
C PHE A 991 3.65 35.60 -23.47
N ASN A 992 2.89 36.12 -24.43
CA ASN A 992 3.45 36.97 -25.46
C ASN A 992 3.62 38.40 -24.92
N PRO A 993 4.86 38.94 -24.87
CA PRO A 993 5.13 40.26 -24.31
C PRO A 993 4.50 41.41 -25.12
N SER A 994 4.08 41.17 -26.37
CA SER A 994 3.33 42.16 -27.16
C SER A 994 1.87 42.30 -26.73
N ASN A 995 1.32 41.31 -26.03
CA ASN A 995 -0.09 41.24 -25.66
C ASN A 995 -0.31 41.34 -24.15
N TRP A 996 0.70 41.04 -23.34
CA TRP A 996 0.64 41.05 -21.89
C TRP A 996 1.66 42.01 -21.29
N SER A 997 1.26 42.72 -20.24
CA SER A 997 2.17 43.57 -19.47
C SER A 997 2.84 42.75 -18.38
N GLN A 998 4.17 42.85 -18.27
CA GLN A 998 4.97 42.12 -17.30
C GLN A 998 5.83 43.07 -16.46
N TYR A 999 5.86 42.81 -15.16
CA TYR A 999 6.75 43.43 -14.18
C TYR A 999 7.53 42.33 -13.48
N ILE A 1000 8.85 42.51 -13.35
CA ILE A 1000 9.76 41.56 -12.71
C ILE A 1000 10.64 42.37 -11.76
N THR A 1001 10.78 41.89 -10.52
CA THR A 1001 11.72 42.47 -9.56
C THR A 1001 12.34 41.38 -8.70
N ARG A 1002 13.50 41.69 -8.11
CA ARG A 1002 14.21 40.85 -7.15
C ARG A 1002 14.14 41.50 -5.77
N GLY A 1003 13.94 40.69 -4.74
CA GLY A 1003 13.86 41.15 -3.36
C GLY A 1003 14.49 40.16 -2.39
N PHE A 1004 14.50 40.54 -1.11
CA PHE A 1004 15.01 39.77 0.01
C PHE A 1004 13.95 39.76 1.11
N PHE A 1005 13.83 38.65 1.83
CA PHE A 1005 13.02 38.58 3.05
C PHE A 1005 13.81 39.17 4.24
N ASP A 1006 13.11 39.78 5.21
CA ASP A 1006 13.78 40.40 6.36
C ASP A 1006 14.10 39.38 7.46
N ALA A 1007 15.35 39.37 7.92
CA ALA A 1007 15.86 38.45 8.95
C ALA A 1007 15.20 38.61 10.32
N ASN A 1008 14.67 39.79 10.60
CA ASN A 1008 14.16 40.16 11.92
C ASN A 1008 12.68 39.83 12.10
N ILE A 1009 11.99 39.47 11.01
CA ILE A 1009 10.58 39.09 11.01
C ILE A 1009 10.52 37.57 11.27
N ARG A 1010 10.66 37.16 12.54
CA ARG A 1010 10.65 35.74 12.96
C ARG A 1010 9.47 35.50 13.91
N SER A 1011 8.55 34.65 13.46
CA SER A 1011 7.20 34.49 14.00
C SER A 1011 7.17 33.96 15.43
N ASP A 1012 6.99 34.85 16.41
CA ASP A 1012 6.84 34.47 17.80
C ASP A 1012 5.69 35.23 18.48
N ASN A 1013 4.55 35.51 17.80
CA ASN A 1013 3.17 35.47 18.36
C ASN A 1013 2.10 36.29 17.57
N ASP A 1014 2.43 37.15 16.59
CA ASP A 1014 1.42 37.87 15.74
C ASP A 1014 1.84 37.98 14.27
N TRP A 1015 1.49 36.97 13.47
CA TRP A 1015 1.80 36.88 12.04
C TRP A 1015 1.30 38.07 11.19
N THR A 1016 0.32 38.84 11.67
CA THR A 1016 -0.19 40.00 10.93
C THR A 1016 0.67 41.25 11.10
N ALA A 1017 1.36 41.39 12.22
CA ALA A 1017 2.31 42.47 12.44
C ALA A 1017 3.58 42.24 11.60
N ASP A 1018 4.08 41.00 11.62
CA ASP A 1018 5.21 40.53 10.83
C ASP A 1018 5.01 40.77 9.32
N LEU A 1019 3.84 40.40 8.79
CA LEU A 1019 3.50 40.60 7.38
C LEU A 1019 3.47 42.08 6.95
N LEU A 1020 3.20 43.02 7.86
CA LEU A 1020 3.15 44.45 7.54
C LEU A 1020 4.55 45.08 7.43
N GLU A 1021 5.54 44.47 8.05
CA GLU A 1021 6.95 44.85 7.97
C GLU A 1021 7.61 44.34 6.68
N GLU A 1022 6.99 43.42 5.95
CA GLU A 1022 7.49 42.94 4.65
C GLU A 1022 7.39 43.98 3.53
N THR A 1023 8.14 43.78 2.44
CA THR A 1023 7.99 44.62 1.24
C THR A 1023 6.58 44.50 0.65
N GLN A 1024 5.91 45.62 0.37
CA GLN A 1024 4.53 45.64 -0.16
C GLN A 1024 4.52 46.10 -1.62
N PHE A 1025 3.78 45.41 -2.48
CA PHE A 1025 3.62 45.76 -3.89
C PHE A 1025 2.22 46.28 -4.15
N LEU A 1026 2.10 47.59 -4.35
CA LEU A 1026 0.84 48.26 -4.64
C LEU A 1026 0.53 48.13 -6.14
N ILE A 1027 -0.63 47.58 -6.47
CA ILE A 1027 -1.09 47.29 -7.82
C ILE A 1027 -2.39 48.08 -8.08
N GLU A 1028 -2.34 49.02 -9.01
CA GLU A 1028 -3.53 49.72 -9.50
C GLU A 1028 -4.03 49.02 -10.77
N ASN A 1029 -5.21 48.44 -10.69
CA ASN A 1029 -5.92 47.89 -11.83
C ASN A 1029 -6.95 48.92 -12.36
N PRO A 1030 -6.71 49.56 -13.52
CA PRO A 1030 -7.57 50.64 -14.01
C PRO A 1030 -8.87 50.14 -14.66
N THR A 1031 -9.02 48.84 -14.88
CA THR A 1031 -10.13 48.28 -15.67
C THR A 1031 -10.76 47.07 -15.01
N ASP A 1032 -12.07 46.94 -15.13
CA ASP A 1032 -12.77 45.72 -14.76
C ASP A 1032 -12.38 44.53 -15.66
N ASN A 1033 -12.54 43.33 -15.09
CA ASN A 1033 -12.28 42.05 -15.76
C ASN A 1033 -10.86 42.01 -16.35
N ASN A 1034 -9.85 42.30 -15.53
CA ASN A 1034 -8.44 42.16 -15.92
C ASN A 1034 -7.85 40.91 -15.27
N ARG A 1035 -7.32 39.98 -16.06
CA ARG A 1035 -6.58 38.82 -15.53
C ARG A 1035 -5.19 39.26 -15.10
N ILE A 1036 -4.89 39.11 -13.82
CA ILE A 1036 -3.62 39.47 -13.18
C ILE A 1036 -3.09 38.22 -12.50
N ILE A 1037 -1.83 37.91 -12.80
CA ILE A 1037 -1.10 36.75 -12.31
C ILE A 1037 0.10 37.25 -11.53
N ILE A 1038 0.26 36.79 -10.29
CA ILE A 1038 1.35 37.17 -9.39
C ILE A 1038 2.11 35.90 -9.04
N SER A 1039 3.39 35.88 -9.36
CA SER A 1039 4.28 34.73 -9.21
C SER A 1039 5.44 35.10 -8.30
N LEU A 1040 5.68 34.32 -7.26
CA LEU A 1040 6.78 34.51 -6.32
C LEU A 1040 7.66 33.27 -6.36
N ALA A 1041 8.91 33.43 -6.80
CA ALA A 1041 9.89 32.36 -6.85
C ALA A 1041 11.00 32.62 -5.82
N GLN A 1042 11.29 31.63 -4.98
CA GLN A 1042 12.50 31.61 -4.16
C GLN A 1042 13.70 31.12 -4.98
N PHE A 1043 14.91 31.48 -4.55
CA PHE A 1043 16.13 31.04 -5.23
C PHE A 1043 16.32 29.52 -5.10
N ASP A 1044 16.84 28.89 -6.15
CA ASP A 1044 16.93 27.43 -6.23
C ASP A 1044 18.01 26.91 -5.26
N THR A 1045 17.63 26.17 -4.22
CA THR A 1045 18.56 25.67 -3.21
C THR A 1045 19.49 24.55 -3.72
N ARG A 1046 19.27 24.05 -4.95
CA ARG A 1046 20.13 23.05 -5.59
C ARG A 1046 21.57 23.51 -5.82
N TYR A 1047 21.84 24.82 -5.73
CA TYR A 1047 23.20 25.39 -5.83
C TYR A 1047 24.11 25.04 -4.65
N ASP A 1048 23.55 24.71 -3.48
CA ASP A 1048 24.30 24.54 -2.24
C ASP A 1048 23.81 23.29 -1.48
N TYR A 1049 24.40 22.14 -1.79
CA TYR A 1049 23.98 20.84 -1.25
C TYR A 1049 24.07 20.78 0.28
N ASP A 1050 24.98 21.54 0.88
CA ASP A 1050 25.16 21.63 2.34
C ASP A 1050 24.06 22.45 3.02
N LYS A 1051 23.29 23.26 2.26
CA LYS A 1051 22.15 24.06 2.72
C LYS A 1051 20.78 23.49 2.35
N LYS A 1052 20.69 22.25 1.86
CA LYS A 1052 19.41 21.56 1.53
C LYS A 1052 18.40 21.43 2.71
N ASN A 1053 18.75 21.92 3.90
CA ASN A 1053 17.94 21.93 5.11
C ASN A 1053 17.56 23.36 5.56
N THR A 1054 16.96 24.15 4.67
CA THR A 1054 16.15 25.27 5.13
C THR A 1054 14.71 24.96 4.74
N ASP A 1055 13.92 24.47 5.70
CA ASP A 1055 12.47 24.26 5.60
C ASP A 1055 11.76 25.62 5.48
N SER A 1056 12.06 26.35 4.40
CA SER A 1056 11.51 27.65 4.10
C SER A 1056 10.31 27.51 3.16
N CYS A 1057 9.17 27.99 3.63
CA CYS A 1057 7.93 28.02 2.87
C CYS A 1057 7.61 29.45 2.46
N ILE A 1058 7.26 29.67 1.19
CA ILE A 1058 6.88 30.98 0.68
C ILE A 1058 5.37 31.08 0.41
N ALA A 1059 4.82 32.28 0.56
CA ALA A 1059 3.44 32.60 0.23
C ALA A 1059 3.29 34.03 -0.32
N ILE A 1060 2.17 34.27 -1.01
CA ILE A 1060 1.74 35.60 -1.43
C ILE A 1060 0.41 35.92 -0.75
N HIS A 1061 0.33 37.10 -0.16
CA HIS A 1061 -0.90 37.65 0.38
C HIS A 1061 -1.40 38.77 -0.52
N LEU A 1062 -2.60 38.61 -1.10
CA LEU A 1062 -3.21 39.62 -1.95
C LEU A 1062 -4.39 40.27 -1.24
N LEU A 1063 -4.29 41.58 -1.01
CA LEU A 1063 -5.27 42.38 -0.29
C LEU A 1063 -5.91 43.43 -1.20
N GLN A 1064 -7.19 43.73 -0.96
CA GLN A 1064 -7.83 44.93 -1.49
C GLN A 1064 -7.42 46.14 -0.64
N TYR A 1065 -7.07 47.24 -1.27
CA TYR A 1065 -6.71 48.47 -0.59
C TYR A 1065 -7.72 49.58 -0.87
N ASP A 1066 -8.39 50.03 0.19
CA ASP A 1066 -9.49 50.99 0.10
C ASP A 1066 -9.03 52.42 -0.23
N LYS A 1067 -7.73 52.71 -0.15
CA LYS A 1067 -7.20 54.04 -0.49
C LYS A 1067 -6.90 54.14 -2.00
N PRO A 1068 -7.13 55.32 -2.61
CA PRO A 1068 -6.77 55.56 -4.00
C PRO A 1068 -5.26 55.45 -4.21
N PHE A 1069 -4.86 54.91 -5.36
CA PHE A 1069 -3.46 54.82 -5.75
C PHE A 1069 -2.85 56.23 -5.88
N ALA A 1070 -1.78 56.50 -5.14
CA ALA A 1070 -1.10 57.79 -5.13
C ALA A 1070 0.38 57.69 -5.56
N GLY A 1071 0.77 56.58 -6.20
CA GLY A 1071 2.15 56.30 -6.60
C GLY A 1071 3.12 56.43 -5.41
N ARG A 1072 4.14 57.29 -5.53
CA ARG A 1072 5.15 57.56 -4.48
C ARG A 1072 4.57 58.11 -3.17
N ASN A 1073 3.39 58.75 -3.22
CA ASN A 1073 2.73 59.29 -2.03
C ASN A 1073 1.79 58.26 -1.36
N SER A 1074 1.73 57.03 -1.88
CA SER A 1074 0.91 55.97 -1.29
C SER A 1074 1.54 55.51 0.02
N SER A 1075 0.74 55.50 1.09
CA SER A 1075 1.19 54.98 2.37
C SER A 1075 1.19 53.45 2.37
N ARG A 1076 2.21 52.83 3.00
CA ARG A 1076 2.17 51.42 3.41
C ARG A 1076 0.89 51.10 4.15
N ILE A 1077 0.38 49.89 3.97
CA ILE A 1077 -0.63 49.35 4.88
C ILE A 1077 0.06 49.14 6.23
N ASN A 1078 -0.57 49.58 7.31
CA ASN A 1078 -0.08 49.44 8.69
C ASN A 1078 -1.07 48.70 9.59
N LYS A 1079 -2.16 48.17 9.02
CA LYS A 1079 -3.14 47.33 9.70
C LYS A 1079 -3.88 46.45 8.69
N ILE A 1080 -3.90 45.15 8.92
CA ILE A 1080 -4.66 44.19 8.10
C ILE A 1080 -6.04 44.01 8.72
N GLN A 1081 -7.10 44.17 7.92
CA GLN A 1081 -8.44 43.76 8.32
C GLN A 1081 -8.72 42.40 7.69
N LYS A 1082 -9.22 41.42 8.44
CA LYS A 1082 -9.45 40.06 7.90
C LYS A 1082 -10.37 40.02 6.66
N LYS A 1083 -11.26 41.02 6.50
CA LYS A 1083 -12.13 41.18 5.33
C LYS A 1083 -11.43 41.74 4.08
N SER A 1084 -10.23 42.30 4.20
CA SER A 1084 -9.48 42.89 3.08
C SER A 1084 -8.56 41.88 2.38
N ILE A 1085 -8.33 40.70 2.95
CA ILE A 1085 -7.58 39.62 2.29
C ILE A 1085 -8.48 38.99 1.23
N LEU A 1086 -8.12 39.15 -0.04
CA LEU A 1086 -8.86 38.57 -1.16
C LEU A 1086 -8.43 37.13 -1.40
N VAL A 1087 -7.13 36.88 -1.33
CA VAL A 1087 -6.50 35.58 -1.59
C VAL A 1087 -5.26 35.46 -0.74
N GLN A 1088 -5.10 34.29 -0.13
CA GLN A 1088 -3.87 33.85 0.49
C GLN A 1088 -3.56 32.46 -0.07
N ASN A 1089 -2.36 32.28 -0.62
CA ASN A 1089 -1.87 30.95 -0.96
C ASN A 1089 -1.44 30.21 0.31
N GLU A 1090 -1.54 28.88 0.30
CA GLU A 1090 -0.90 28.05 1.32
C GLU A 1090 0.62 28.30 1.30
N TYR A 1091 1.27 28.18 2.46
CA TYR A 1091 2.71 28.23 2.55
C TYR A 1091 3.28 26.94 1.97
N MET A 1092 4.12 27.07 0.94
CA MET A 1092 4.64 25.93 0.18
C MET A 1092 6.17 25.96 0.15
N GLU A 1093 6.77 24.78 0.22
CA GLU A 1093 8.22 24.56 0.01
C GLU A 1093 8.59 24.61 -1.49
N ASP A 1094 7.60 24.68 -2.37
CA ASP A 1094 7.79 24.78 -3.82
C ASP A 1094 8.71 25.95 -4.18
N ARG A 1095 9.48 25.79 -5.27
CA ARG A 1095 10.34 26.85 -5.81
C ARG A 1095 9.57 28.12 -6.17
N GLU A 1096 8.31 27.98 -6.60
CA GLU A 1096 7.48 29.09 -7.06
C GLU A 1096 6.00 28.89 -6.74
N VAL A 1097 5.37 29.93 -6.18
CA VAL A 1097 3.92 30.01 -5.88
C VAL A 1097 3.24 31.07 -6.73
N VAL A 1098 1.99 30.81 -7.13
CA VAL A 1098 1.26 31.65 -8.10
C VAL A 1098 -0.14 31.98 -7.63
N ILE A 1099 -0.55 33.23 -7.77
CA ILE A 1099 -1.95 33.69 -7.70
C ILE A 1099 -2.39 34.07 -9.11
N ASP A 1100 -3.43 33.43 -9.64
CA ASP A 1100 -4.06 33.76 -10.93
C ASP A 1100 -5.52 34.20 -10.68
N LYS A 1101 -5.82 35.47 -10.93
CA LYS A 1101 -7.16 36.04 -10.67
C LYS A 1101 -7.59 37.01 -11.76
N VAL A 1102 -8.90 37.03 -12.01
CA VAL A 1102 -9.58 38.12 -12.70
C VAL A 1102 -10.04 39.12 -11.65
N LEU A 1103 -9.46 40.33 -11.67
CA LEU A 1103 -9.74 41.38 -10.68
C LEU A 1103 -10.60 42.50 -11.28
N PRO A 1104 -11.54 43.07 -10.50
CA PRO A 1104 -12.23 44.30 -10.88
C PRO A 1104 -11.30 45.52 -10.81
N ALA A 1105 -11.77 46.67 -11.30
CA ALA A 1105 -11.02 47.91 -11.17
C ALA A 1105 -10.84 48.27 -9.68
N GLY A 1106 -9.63 48.68 -9.30
CA GLY A 1106 -9.31 49.00 -7.92
C GLY A 1106 -7.82 48.94 -7.60
N THR A 1107 -7.51 49.22 -6.33
CA THR A 1107 -6.15 49.14 -5.79
C THR A 1107 -5.99 47.87 -4.96
N TYR A 1108 -4.88 47.18 -5.16
CA TYR A 1108 -4.53 45.95 -4.47
C TYR A 1108 -3.12 46.03 -3.91
N VAL A 1109 -2.83 45.22 -2.90
CA VAL A 1109 -1.48 45.07 -2.35
C VAL A 1109 -1.11 43.60 -2.34
N ALA A 1110 0.01 43.27 -2.96
CA ALA A 1110 0.62 41.95 -2.88
C ALA A 1110 1.81 41.99 -1.91
N ILE A 1111 1.85 41.05 -0.97
CA ILE A 1111 2.92 40.95 0.03
C ILE A 1111 3.54 39.55 -0.08
N PRO A 1112 4.78 39.42 -0.59
CA PRO A 1112 5.52 38.17 -0.50
C PRO A 1112 5.97 37.94 0.95
N HIS A 1113 5.95 36.69 1.40
CA HIS A 1113 6.33 36.35 2.77
C HIS A 1113 6.99 34.98 2.82
N GLU A 1114 7.99 34.84 3.69
CA GLU A 1114 8.75 33.63 3.98
C GLU A 1114 8.43 33.14 5.40
N TYR A 1115 8.27 31.83 5.58
CA TYR A 1115 8.00 31.21 6.86
C TYR A 1115 8.89 29.98 7.06
N PHE A 1116 9.58 29.89 8.20
CA PHE A 1116 10.39 28.73 8.57
C PHE A 1116 9.61 27.79 9.49
N THR A 1117 9.55 26.50 9.14
CA THR A 1117 8.82 25.50 9.94
C THR A 1117 9.61 25.01 11.16
N THR A 1118 10.91 25.29 11.24
CA THR A 1118 11.79 24.95 12.37
C THR A 1118 12.51 26.18 12.93
N ASN A 1119 12.64 26.27 14.26
CA ASN A 1119 13.40 27.32 14.96
C ASN A 1119 14.92 27.21 14.65
N CYS A 1120 15.33 27.65 13.46
CA CYS A 1120 16.73 27.79 13.08
C CYS A 1120 17.17 29.22 13.39
N ALA A 1121 17.79 29.42 14.55
CA ALA A 1121 18.32 30.73 14.96
C ALA A 1121 19.38 31.30 13.98
N ASP A 1122 20.00 30.43 13.18
CA ASP A 1122 21.15 30.76 12.31
C ASP A 1122 20.84 30.73 10.79
N ALA A 1123 19.58 30.67 10.36
CA ALA A 1123 19.24 30.66 8.93
C ALA A 1123 19.46 32.05 8.28
N GLU A 1124 20.19 32.07 7.16
CA GLU A 1124 20.31 33.25 6.26
C GLU A 1124 18.99 33.46 5.51
N CYS A 1125 18.56 34.71 5.33
CA CYS A 1125 17.31 35.04 4.63
C CYS A 1125 17.28 34.63 3.16
N GLY A 1126 16.12 34.17 2.70
CA GLY A 1126 15.88 33.86 1.30
C GLY A 1126 15.90 35.10 0.41
N SER A 1127 16.37 34.93 -0.82
CA SER A 1127 16.15 35.87 -1.92
C SER A 1127 14.96 35.40 -2.76
N TYR A 1128 14.21 36.33 -3.34
CA TYR A 1128 13.07 36.02 -4.19
C TYR A 1128 13.02 36.83 -5.49
N THR A 1129 12.31 36.30 -6.47
CA THR A 1129 11.89 36.98 -7.69
C THR A 1129 10.37 37.09 -7.69
N LEU A 1130 9.83 38.31 -7.79
CA LEU A 1130 8.40 38.54 -7.94
C LEU A 1130 8.10 38.93 -9.39
N ARG A 1131 7.12 38.26 -10.00
CA ARG A 1131 6.63 38.53 -11.36
C ARG A 1131 5.14 38.87 -11.31
N ILE A 1132 4.74 39.97 -11.92
CA ILE A 1132 3.33 40.34 -12.09
C ILE A 1132 3.03 40.43 -13.58
N VAL A 1133 2.13 39.58 -14.06
CA VAL A 1133 1.72 39.49 -15.47
C VAL A 1133 0.24 39.87 -15.57
N SER A 1134 -0.12 40.73 -16.51
CA SER A 1134 -1.50 41.25 -16.63
C SER A 1134 -1.92 41.42 -18.08
N GLU A 1135 -3.18 41.10 -18.39
CA GLU A 1135 -3.70 41.18 -19.77
C GLU A 1135 -3.81 42.65 -20.20
N LYS A 1136 -4.28 43.51 -19.29
CA LYS A 1136 -4.32 44.96 -19.46
C LYS A 1136 -3.30 45.58 -18.53
N LYS A 1137 -2.64 46.63 -19.02
CA LYS A 1137 -1.58 47.34 -18.29
C LYS A 1137 -2.08 47.80 -16.91
N VAL A 1138 -1.31 47.47 -15.88
CA VAL A 1138 -1.50 47.90 -14.49
C VAL A 1138 -0.34 48.80 -14.06
N ASN A 1139 -0.58 49.69 -13.09
CA ASN A 1139 0.51 50.43 -12.45
C ASN A 1139 0.95 49.70 -11.20
N ILE A 1140 2.26 49.53 -11.02
CA ILE A 1140 2.84 48.81 -9.89
C ILE A 1140 3.82 49.74 -9.17
N PHE A 1141 3.73 49.79 -7.85
CA PHE A 1141 4.63 50.57 -7.02
C PHE A 1141 5.11 49.74 -5.83
N GLU A 1142 6.43 49.65 -5.66
CA GLU A 1142 7.08 48.95 -4.56
C GLU A 1142 7.18 49.87 -3.34
N LEU A 1143 6.65 49.42 -2.22
CA LEU A 1143 6.72 50.07 -0.91
C LEU A 1143 7.66 49.24 -0.04
N LYS A 1144 8.88 49.73 0.17
CA LYS A 1144 9.86 49.13 1.08
C LYS A 1144 9.56 49.51 2.54
N PRO A 1145 9.96 48.68 3.51
CA PRO A 1145 9.73 48.93 4.94
C PRO A 1145 10.24 50.30 5.40
#